data_AF-A0A2Z6R643-F1
#
_entry.id   AF-A0A2Z6R643-F1
#
_cell.length_a   1.000
_cell.length_b   1.000
_cell.length_c   1.000
_cell.angle_alpha   90.00
_cell.angle_beta   90.00
_cell.angle_gamma   90.00
#
_symmetry.space_group_name_H-M   'P 1'
#
loop_
_entity.id
_entity.type
_entity.pdbx_description
1 polymer ?
#
loop_
_entity_poly.entity_id
_entity_poly.type
_entity_poly.pdbx_seq_one_letter_code
_entity_poly.pdbx_strand_id
1 'polypeptide(L)'
;MNTSLVKLAENLGTNKPITKKHFKDLRYTDKHVNLITHKGVYPYDYIDSHVRFLETELPPFHEFHSTLKGKITQEDYERAQKVWNEFGCKNLGEYHDIYLKLDVLLLTDIWTEFRKVSMESDRLDPSHYTSLPALSWDSMLKMIGVKIELFTDMDMHDFIEKAKCGGLSMAVHRYFQANNPKMGEAFNPSKPTSWISYVDATNLYGWGMSEYLPIGDYKWEVNRKYLKGRPDAQKKWLDIALRTKADSRRGLYLGVNSHFPYKTHDYLSNLPLAVENIAVGKDWLSPYNAELVEDIDEGRFAKTEKLIPHLGKRNYYVIHYRELQYYVKLGMIVDEVTGVLSFEQSNWLAPYIALNTEKCNEAKKAGNTFLSDFYKLKNNACYEKTMENVRKYQDVKLMRNINERDERAFLNKICSPRFKYGRQLGNTLIEAHMGKASVTLNKPIIIGASVLGLSKLYMYEFWYGYVKEKYDNLFNLNGDTTIGKFKDETPGNVITESYHIRAKSYHYVLADKSTQSKHKGVSKKGMSEMATNSYMPALEGSLLDDPINRSSMTEQEARDLAMRTKADPMTLVYRDCLFRKEVFHAKNVNGITTLPYNHWHNMIYKNMIKDGISHKEAEKRAIRAKLPAKYQNECTFHIVSDPLGPGSLDLNATEIIEAKELPWLD
;
A
#
# COMPACT_ATOMS: atom_id res chain seq x y z
N MET A 1 -8.19 -6.01 -16.87
CA MET A 1 -6.85 -5.51 -16.47
C MET A 1 -7.05 -4.24 -15.63
N ASN A 2 -6.27 -4.01 -14.58
CA ASN A 2 -6.46 -2.84 -13.70
C ASN A 2 -5.62 -1.64 -14.18
N THR A 3 -6.00 -1.11 -15.35
CA THR A 3 -5.23 -0.12 -16.12
C THR A 3 -6.21 0.78 -16.87
N SER A 4 -5.86 2.05 -17.12
CA SER A 4 -6.69 2.96 -17.90
C SER A 4 -6.90 2.48 -19.34
N LEU A 5 -8.05 2.81 -19.94
CA LEU A 5 -8.33 2.50 -21.35
C LEU A 5 -7.27 3.11 -22.28
N VAL A 6 -6.69 4.26 -21.91
CA VAL A 6 -5.53 4.88 -22.57
C VAL A 6 -4.40 3.88 -22.74
N LYS A 7 -3.81 3.40 -21.63
CA LYS A 7 -2.66 2.49 -21.67
C LYS A 7 -3.01 1.12 -22.26
N LEU A 8 -4.26 0.66 -22.14
CA LEU A 8 -4.69 -0.58 -22.82
C LEU A 8 -4.78 -0.41 -24.34
N ALA A 9 -5.21 0.75 -24.83
CA ALA A 9 -5.21 1.08 -26.25
C ALA A 9 -3.79 1.33 -26.78
N GLU A 10 -2.91 1.97 -26.00
CA GLU A 10 -1.48 2.12 -26.33
C GLU A 10 -0.78 0.75 -26.42
N ASN A 11 -1.05 -0.15 -25.48
CA ASN A 11 -0.47 -1.51 -25.46
C ASN A 11 -0.88 -2.39 -26.67
N LEU A 12 -1.92 -2.04 -27.42
CA LEU A 12 -2.28 -2.67 -28.70
C LEU A 12 -1.57 -2.05 -29.92
N GLY A 13 -0.91 -0.90 -29.76
CA GLY A 13 -0.31 -0.15 -30.86
C GLY A 13 -1.32 0.13 -31.98
N THR A 14 -1.01 -0.29 -33.20
CA THR A 14 -1.87 -0.10 -34.38
C THR A 14 -2.84 -1.27 -34.64
N ASN A 15 -2.82 -2.33 -33.81
CA ASN A 15 -3.70 -3.50 -33.93
C ASN A 15 -5.11 -3.22 -33.36
N LYS A 16 -5.90 -2.45 -34.11
CA LYS A 16 -7.27 -2.03 -33.75
C LYS A 16 -8.25 -2.29 -34.89
N PRO A 17 -8.42 -3.55 -35.34
CA PRO A 17 -9.13 -3.88 -36.58
C PRO A 17 -10.61 -3.48 -36.57
N ILE A 18 -11.31 -3.58 -35.44
CA ILE A 18 -12.75 -3.27 -35.34
C ILE A 18 -12.96 -1.76 -35.40
N THR A 19 -12.17 -0.99 -34.63
CA THR A 19 -12.16 0.48 -34.69
C THR A 19 -11.82 0.96 -36.10
N LYS A 20 -10.75 0.44 -36.70
CA LYS A 20 -10.31 0.80 -38.06
C LYS A 20 -11.37 0.49 -39.11
N LYS A 21 -12.05 -0.65 -39.02
CA LYS A 21 -13.12 -1.02 -39.96
C LYS A 21 -14.31 -0.07 -39.83
N HIS A 22 -14.84 0.13 -38.61
CA HIS A 22 -16.05 0.93 -38.40
C HIS A 22 -15.97 2.34 -39.01
N PHE A 23 -14.85 3.04 -38.81
CA PHE A 23 -14.68 4.38 -39.37
C PHE A 23 -14.38 4.39 -40.87
N LYS A 24 -13.78 3.33 -41.44
CA LYS A 24 -13.65 3.15 -42.90
C LYS A 24 -15.01 2.86 -43.57
N ASP A 25 -15.87 2.06 -42.94
CA ASP A 25 -17.24 1.79 -43.40
C ASP A 25 -18.07 3.09 -43.41
N LEU A 26 -17.82 4.00 -42.46
CA LEU A 26 -18.34 5.38 -42.42
C LEU A 26 -17.63 6.37 -43.38
N ARG A 27 -16.76 5.88 -44.28
CA ARG A 27 -16.01 6.64 -45.30
C ARG A 27 -14.96 7.64 -44.78
N TYR A 28 -14.56 7.58 -43.51
CA TYR A 28 -13.45 8.39 -43.00
C TYR A 28 -12.10 7.90 -43.54
N THR A 29 -11.20 8.83 -43.88
CA THR A 29 -9.89 8.51 -44.47
C THR A 29 -8.88 8.01 -43.42
N ASP A 30 -7.80 7.34 -43.85
CA ASP A 30 -6.75 6.85 -42.93
C ASP A 30 -6.12 7.92 -42.02
N LYS A 31 -6.15 9.20 -42.43
CA LYS A 31 -5.75 10.35 -41.61
C LYS A 31 -6.63 10.48 -40.35
N HIS A 32 -7.96 10.39 -40.52
CA HIS A 32 -8.94 10.39 -39.43
C HIS A 32 -8.79 9.13 -38.57
N VAL A 33 -8.62 7.96 -39.21
CA VAL A 33 -8.49 6.67 -38.54
C VAL A 33 -7.26 6.64 -37.62
N ASN A 34 -6.14 7.21 -38.03
CA ASN A 34 -4.95 7.32 -37.17
C ASN A 34 -5.18 8.26 -35.97
N LEU A 35 -5.83 9.41 -36.20
CA LEU A 35 -6.24 10.37 -35.15
C LEU A 35 -7.01 9.69 -34.00
N ILE A 36 -7.88 8.75 -34.33
CA ILE A 36 -8.72 8.00 -33.37
C ILE A 36 -8.13 6.66 -32.92
N THR A 37 -6.86 6.34 -33.20
CA THR A 37 -6.22 5.14 -32.60
C THR A 37 -5.86 5.30 -31.12
N HIS A 38 -6.11 6.48 -30.54
CA HIS A 38 -5.80 6.85 -29.15
C HIS A 38 -7.08 7.28 -28.43
N LYS A 39 -7.10 7.27 -27.10
CA LYS A 39 -8.27 7.73 -26.34
C LYS A 39 -8.50 9.23 -26.61
N GLY A 40 -9.76 9.59 -26.88
CA GLY A 40 -10.18 10.99 -26.99
C GLY A 40 -9.99 11.78 -25.70
N VAL A 41 -10.09 13.10 -25.82
CA VAL A 41 -10.08 14.07 -24.72
C VAL A 41 -11.51 14.57 -24.53
N TYR A 42 -11.95 14.79 -23.28
CA TYR A 42 -13.35 15.10 -22.99
C TYR A 42 -13.51 15.99 -21.74
N PRO A 43 -14.33 17.05 -21.78
CA PRO A 43 -14.52 17.97 -20.66
C PRO A 43 -15.63 17.42 -19.74
N TYR A 44 -15.31 16.40 -18.94
CA TYR A 44 -16.29 15.66 -18.14
C TYR A 44 -17.13 16.54 -17.21
N ASP A 45 -16.49 17.51 -16.54
CA ASP A 45 -17.10 18.32 -15.49
C ASP A 45 -17.93 19.48 -16.08
N TYR A 46 -17.67 19.88 -17.33
CA TYR A 46 -18.41 20.92 -18.07
C TYR A 46 -19.77 20.44 -18.59
N ILE A 47 -19.91 19.14 -18.85
CA ILE A 47 -21.11 18.53 -19.43
C ILE A 47 -22.14 18.27 -18.32
N ASP A 48 -22.60 19.38 -17.74
CA ASP A 48 -23.51 19.48 -16.59
C ASP A 48 -24.97 19.14 -16.92
N SER A 49 -25.36 19.30 -18.19
CA SER A 49 -26.75 19.30 -18.63
C SER A 49 -26.89 18.95 -20.11
N HIS A 50 -28.09 18.52 -20.52
CA HIS A 50 -28.36 18.17 -21.92
C HIS A 50 -28.28 19.38 -22.86
N VAL A 51 -28.39 20.61 -22.35
CA VAL A 51 -28.30 21.84 -23.15
C VAL A 51 -26.89 22.04 -23.70
N ARG A 52 -25.86 21.60 -22.96
CA ARG A 52 -24.44 21.66 -23.40
C ARG A 52 -24.21 20.97 -24.73
N PHE A 53 -24.92 19.86 -25.00
CA PHE A 53 -24.78 19.14 -26.27
C PHE A 53 -25.25 19.94 -27.50
N LEU A 54 -25.99 21.04 -27.31
CA LEU A 54 -26.42 21.93 -28.38
C LEU A 54 -25.41 23.06 -28.68
N GLU A 55 -24.41 23.28 -27.83
CA GLU A 55 -23.39 24.30 -28.03
C GLU A 55 -22.53 23.97 -29.26
N THR A 56 -22.33 24.96 -30.12
CA THR A 56 -21.75 24.81 -31.47
C THR A 56 -20.23 25.01 -31.52
N GLU A 57 -19.56 25.04 -30.36
CA GLU A 57 -18.12 25.28 -30.23
C GLU A 57 -17.51 24.34 -29.18
N LEU A 58 -16.18 24.22 -29.19
CA LEU A 58 -15.44 23.52 -28.13
C LEU A 58 -15.33 24.42 -26.89
N PRO A 59 -15.55 23.90 -25.67
CA PRO A 59 -15.31 24.63 -24.43
C PRO A 59 -13.84 25.07 -24.33
N PRO A 60 -13.56 26.25 -23.75
CA PRO A 60 -12.19 26.75 -23.66
C PRO A 60 -11.30 25.85 -22.81
N PHE A 61 -9.99 25.90 -23.04
CA PHE A 61 -8.96 25.03 -22.42
C PHE A 61 -9.12 24.78 -20.91
N HIS A 62 -9.57 25.76 -20.14
CA HIS A 62 -9.73 25.62 -18.68
C HIS A 62 -10.92 24.72 -18.28
N GLU A 63 -11.98 24.65 -19.10
CA GLU A 63 -13.16 23.79 -18.87
C GLU A 63 -12.91 22.31 -19.19
N PHE A 64 -11.77 22.00 -19.81
CA PHE A 64 -11.28 20.63 -19.93
C PHE A 64 -10.59 20.10 -18.65
N HIS A 65 -10.54 20.90 -17.59
CA HIS A 65 -10.21 20.41 -16.25
C HIS A 65 -11.24 19.38 -15.78
N SER A 66 -10.81 18.33 -15.09
CA SER A 66 -11.71 17.43 -14.39
C SER A 66 -11.24 17.18 -12.97
N THR A 67 -12.14 17.31 -12.01
CA THR A 67 -11.92 17.10 -10.56
C THR A 67 -11.27 15.75 -10.25
N LEU A 68 -11.51 14.74 -11.10
CA LEU A 68 -10.97 13.38 -10.95
C LEU A 68 -9.61 13.15 -11.63
N LYS A 69 -9.15 14.05 -12.53
CA LYS A 69 -7.96 13.84 -13.37
C LYS A 69 -6.97 15.01 -13.38
N GLY A 70 -7.39 16.21 -12.94
CA GLY A 70 -6.62 17.45 -13.02
C GLY A 70 -6.75 18.15 -14.36
N LYS A 71 -5.73 18.95 -14.70
CA LYS A 71 -5.60 19.67 -15.98
C LYS A 71 -5.09 18.73 -17.07
N ILE A 72 -5.59 18.91 -18.29
CA ILE A 72 -5.03 18.31 -19.52
C ILE A 72 -3.77 19.07 -19.97
N THR A 73 -3.00 18.51 -20.92
CA THR A 73 -1.93 19.25 -21.59
C THR A 73 -2.48 20.12 -22.72
N GLN A 74 -1.69 21.09 -23.19
CA GLN A 74 -2.00 21.85 -24.41
C GLN A 74 -2.14 20.93 -25.63
N GLU A 75 -1.29 19.91 -25.74
CA GLU A 75 -1.31 18.88 -26.80
C GLU A 75 -2.61 18.04 -26.79
N ASP A 76 -3.17 17.76 -25.61
CA ASP A 76 -4.47 17.11 -25.46
C ASP A 76 -5.60 17.99 -26.00
N TYR A 77 -5.55 19.31 -25.76
CA TYR A 77 -6.56 20.25 -26.25
C TYR A 77 -6.46 20.48 -27.76
N GLU A 78 -5.24 20.60 -28.29
CA GLU A 78 -4.99 20.64 -29.74
C GLU A 78 -5.47 19.36 -30.42
N ARG A 79 -5.33 18.19 -29.77
CA ARG A 79 -5.93 16.93 -30.24
C ARG A 79 -7.46 16.98 -30.21
N ALA A 80 -8.09 17.57 -29.19
CA ALA A 80 -9.54 17.77 -29.14
C ALA A 80 -10.05 18.66 -30.29
N GLN A 81 -9.42 19.81 -30.49
CA GLN A 81 -9.71 20.74 -31.60
C GLN A 81 -9.52 20.07 -32.97
N LYS A 82 -8.45 19.29 -33.13
CA LYS A 82 -8.18 18.55 -34.38
C LYS A 82 -9.21 17.46 -34.65
N VAL A 83 -9.69 16.74 -33.63
CA VAL A 83 -10.80 15.79 -33.79
C VAL A 83 -12.08 16.53 -34.17
N TRP A 84 -12.45 17.60 -33.48
CA TRP A 84 -13.63 18.41 -33.80
C TRP A 84 -13.64 18.88 -35.26
N ASN A 85 -12.53 19.49 -35.71
CA ASN A 85 -12.38 20.06 -37.04
C ASN A 85 -12.34 18.99 -38.15
N GLU A 86 -11.56 17.92 -38.00
CA GLU A 86 -11.42 16.89 -39.04
C GLU A 86 -12.70 16.04 -39.16
N PHE A 87 -13.43 15.81 -38.07
CA PHE A 87 -14.71 15.08 -38.12
C PHE A 87 -15.92 15.98 -38.47
N GLY A 88 -15.74 17.30 -38.55
CA GLY A 88 -16.78 18.25 -38.94
C GLY A 88 -17.90 18.40 -37.90
N CYS A 89 -17.56 18.32 -36.60
CA CYS A 89 -18.52 18.41 -35.51
C CYS A 89 -19.22 19.78 -35.51
N LYS A 90 -20.55 19.78 -35.49
CA LYS A 90 -21.39 21.01 -35.44
C LYS A 90 -21.77 21.40 -34.02
N ASN A 91 -21.70 20.47 -33.07
CA ASN A 91 -22.06 20.67 -31.67
C ASN A 91 -21.39 19.65 -30.74
N LEU A 92 -21.42 19.92 -29.44
CA LEU A 92 -20.84 19.02 -28.43
C LEU A 92 -21.55 17.65 -28.32
N GLY A 93 -22.79 17.54 -28.79
CA GLY A 93 -23.49 16.26 -28.95
C GLY A 93 -22.80 15.34 -29.96
N GLU A 94 -22.53 15.83 -31.18
CA GLU A 94 -21.81 15.09 -32.21
C GLU A 94 -20.39 14.70 -31.74
N TYR A 95 -19.70 15.60 -31.03
CA TYR A 95 -18.38 15.32 -30.44
C TYR A 95 -18.44 14.25 -29.32
N HIS A 96 -19.45 14.31 -28.45
CA HIS A 96 -19.72 13.30 -27.41
C HIS A 96 -20.01 11.93 -28.03
N ASP A 97 -20.78 11.89 -29.12
CA ASP A 97 -21.15 10.68 -29.83
C ASP A 97 -19.91 9.99 -30.44
N ILE A 98 -19.02 10.77 -31.06
CA ILE A 98 -17.72 10.28 -31.58
C ILE A 98 -16.84 9.78 -30.43
N TYR A 99 -16.77 10.54 -29.32
CA TYR A 99 -16.01 10.16 -28.13
C TYR A 99 -16.46 8.82 -27.53
N LEU A 100 -17.77 8.63 -27.32
CA LEU A 100 -18.33 7.40 -26.77
C LEU A 100 -18.18 6.21 -27.72
N LYS A 101 -18.45 6.39 -29.02
CA LYS A 101 -18.25 5.34 -30.03
C LYS A 101 -16.79 4.88 -30.03
N LEU A 102 -15.84 5.82 -29.95
CA LEU A 102 -14.42 5.51 -29.87
C LEU A 102 -14.06 4.73 -28.60
N ASP A 103 -14.52 5.16 -27.42
CA ASP A 103 -14.28 4.45 -26.16
C ASP A 103 -14.81 2.99 -26.19
N VAL A 104 -15.99 2.78 -26.76
CA VAL A 104 -16.60 1.45 -26.91
C VAL A 104 -15.84 0.59 -27.94
N LEU A 105 -15.45 1.15 -29.08
CA LEU A 105 -14.72 0.43 -30.14
C LEU A 105 -13.31 0.03 -29.69
N LEU A 106 -12.59 0.94 -29.00
CA LEU A 106 -11.31 0.63 -28.36
C LEU A 106 -11.44 -0.52 -27.34
N LEU A 107 -12.45 -0.46 -26.47
CA LEU A 107 -12.72 -1.52 -25.51
C LEU A 107 -13.09 -2.85 -26.21
N THR A 108 -13.77 -2.78 -27.35
CA THR A 108 -14.14 -3.96 -28.16
C THR A 108 -12.92 -4.61 -28.80
N ASP A 109 -11.99 -3.84 -29.37
CA ASP A 109 -10.70 -4.37 -29.87
C ASP A 109 -9.88 -4.99 -28.73
N ILE A 110 -9.76 -4.31 -27.59
CA ILE A 110 -9.05 -4.82 -26.39
C ILE A 110 -9.68 -6.13 -25.88
N TRP A 111 -11.01 -6.20 -25.78
CA TRP A 111 -11.70 -7.39 -25.29
C TRP A 111 -11.63 -8.55 -26.28
N THR A 112 -11.68 -8.25 -27.58
CA THR A 112 -11.52 -9.24 -28.66
C THR A 112 -10.14 -9.88 -28.61
N GLU A 113 -9.07 -9.08 -28.53
CA GLU A 113 -7.70 -9.59 -28.45
C GLU A 113 -7.46 -10.36 -27.15
N PHE A 114 -7.98 -9.86 -26.02
CA PHE A 114 -7.92 -10.56 -24.73
C PHE A 114 -8.62 -11.93 -24.77
N ARG A 115 -9.77 -12.04 -25.45
CA ARG A 115 -10.47 -13.33 -25.67
C ARG A 115 -9.66 -14.28 -26.53
N LYS A 116 -9.09 -13.83 -27.67
CA LYS A 116 -8.22 -14.67 -28.51
C LYS A 116 -7.06 -15.26 -27.71
N VAL A 117 -6.27 -14.39 -27.07
CA VAL A 117 -5.08 -14.77 -26.29
C VAL A 117 -5.43 -15.75 -25.18
N SER A 118 -6.54 -15.55 -24.47
CA SER A 118 -7.02 -16.45 -23.42
C SER A 118 -7.51 -17.81 -23.97
N MET A 119 -8.17 -17.81 -25.14
CA MET A 119 -8.61 -19.05 -25.79
C MET A 119 -7.44 -19.84 -26.40
N GLU A 120 -6.44 -19.17 -26.94
CA GLU A 120 -5.21 -19.78 -27.47
C GLU A 120 -4.32 -20.34 -26.34
N SER A 121 -4.11 -19.56 -25.27
CA SER A 121 -3.15 -19.90 -24.21
C SER A 121 -3.72 -20.78 -23.09
N ASP A 122 -4.99 -20.59 -22.71
CA ASP A 122 -5.65 -21.30 -21.60
C ASP A 122 -6.85 -22.15 -22.05
N ARG A 123 -7.36 -21.95 -23.28
CA ARG A 123 -8.65 -22.49 -23.77
C ARG A 123 -9.81 -22.14 -22.83
N LEU A 124 -9.80 -20.93 -22.26
CA LEU A 124 -10.81 -20.40 -21.36
C LEU A 124 -11.25 -19.01 -21.86
N ASP A 125 -12.56 -18.76 -21.95
CA ASP A 125 -13.07 -17.45 -22.34
C ASP A 125 -13.14 -16.54 -21.10
N PRO A 126 -12.46 -15.37 -21.10
CA PRO A 126 -12.50 -14.43 -19.98
C PRO A 126 -13.91 -13.90 -19.68
N SER A 127 -14.86 -14.00 -20.61
CA SER A 127 -16.24 -13.54 -20.45
C SER A 127 -17.04 -14.35 -19.43
N HIS A 128 -16.57 -15.53 -19.03
CA HIS A 128 -17.14 -16.31 -17.93
C HIS A 128 -16.55 -15.93 -16.54
N TYR A 129 -15.61 -15.00 -16.49
CA TYR A 129 -14.87 -14.64 -15.28
C TYR A 129 -15.09 -13.18 -14.88
N THR A 130 -15.47 -12.97 -13.61
CA THR A 130 -15.62 -11.61 -13.04
C THR A 130 -14.30 -10.83 -12.95
N SER A 131 -13.16 -11.52 -13.05
CA SER A 131 -11.83 -10.91 -12.90
C SER A 131 -10.71 -11.83 -13.40
N LEU A 132 -9.58 -11.23 -13.82
CA LEU A 132 -8.39 -11.98 -14.25
C LEU A 132 -7.80 -12.91 -13.16
N PRO A 133 -7.81 -12.59 -11.86
CA PRO A 133 -7.42 -13.56 -10.82
C PRO A 133 -8.29 -14.82 -10.74
N ALA A 134 -9.57 -14.76 -11.15
CA ALA A 134 -10.40 -15.95 -11.24
C ALA A 134 -10.02 -16.79 -12.48
N LEU A 135 -9.88 -16.16 -13.64
CA LEU A 135 -9.40 -16.80 -14.88
C LEU A 135 -8.02 -17.45 -14.70
N SER A 136 -7.08 -16.75 -14.05
CA SER A 136 -5.71 -17.24 -13.85
C SER A 136 -5.64 -18.42 -12.88
N TRP A 137 -6.52 -18.46 -11.88
CA TRP A 137 -6.62 -19.58 -10.94
C TRP A 137 -7.12 -20.85 -11.63
N ASP A 138 -8.18 -20.74 -12.42
CA ASP A 138 -8.74 -21.86 -13.17
C ASP A 138 -7.81 -22.29 -14.32
N SER A 139 -7.13 -21.35 -14.98
CA SER A 139 -6.02 -21.58 -15.93
C SER A 139 -4.92 -22.45 -15.29
N MET A 140 -4.49 -22.11 -14.08
CA MET A 140 -3.49 -22.87 -13.33
C MET A 140 -3.99 -24.29 -12.99
N LEU A 141 -5.18 -24.41 -12.40
CA LEU A 141 -5.74 -25.72 -12.05
C LEU A 141 -5.92 -26.63 -13.27
N LYS A 142 -6.34 -26.06 -14.41
CA LYS A 142 -6.51 -26.77 -15.68
C LYS A 142 -5.18 -27.20 -16.32
N MET A 143 -4.12 -26.39 -16.19
CA MET A 143 -2.80 -26.75 -16.70
C MET A 143 -2.13 -27.84 -15.86
N ILE A 144 -2.19 -27.73 -14.53
CA ILE A 144 -1.46 -28.61 -13.61
C ILE A 144 -2.25 -29.89 -13.28
N GLY A 145 -3.59 -29.83 -13.29
CA GLY A 145 -4.45 -30.96 -12.92
C GLY A 145 -4.42 -31.34 -11.43
N VAL A 146 -3.80 -30.50 -10.59
CA VAL A 146 -3.64 -30.74 -9.14
C VAL A 146 -5.00 -30.70 -8.42
N LYS A 147 -5.20 -31.63 -7.48
CA LYS A 147 -6.27 -31.57 -6.48
C LYS A 147 -5.71 -30.97 -5.20
N ILE A 148 -6.04 -29.71 -4.94
CA ILE A 148 -5.68 -28.99 -3.72
C ILE A 148 -6.74 -29.28 -2.66
N GLU A 149 -6.34 -29.74 -1.48
CA GLU A 149 -7.22 -29.95 -0.34
C GLU A 149 -7.58 -28.61 0.33
N LEU A 150 -8.70 -28.58 1.06
CA LEU A 150 -9.15 -27.42 1.83
C LEU A 150 -9.36 -27.85 3.29
N PHE A 151 -9.11 -26.93 4.22
CA PHE A 151 -9.32 -27.22 5.65
C PHE A 151 -10.78 -27.57 5.95
N THR A 152 -10.94 -28.75 6.55
CA THR A 152 -12.19 -29.21 7.18
C THR A 152 -12.25 -28.86 8.67
N ASP A 153 -11.08 -28.67 9.30
CA ASP A 153 -10.92 -28.19 10.69
C ASP A 153 -10.72 -26.67 10.74
N MET A 154 -11.54 -26.00 11.55
CA MET A 154 -11.46 -24.56 11.79
C MET A 154 -10.20 -24.17 12.60
N ASP A 155 -9.74 -25.02 13.52
CA ASP A 155 -8.53 -24.76 14.31
C ASP A 155 -7.28 -24.72 13.40
N MET A 156 -7.21 -25.57 12.37
CA MET A 156 -6.15 -25.49 11.35
C MET A 156 -6.22 -24.21 10.52
N HIS A 157 -7.43 -23.80 10.11
CA HIS A 157 -7.62 -22.56 9.36
C HIS A 157 -7.14 -21.34 10.16
N ASP A 158 -7.60 -21.18 11.41
CA ASP A 158 -7.28 -20.01 12.23
C ASP A 158 -5.85 -20.04 12.82
N PHE A 159 -5.21 -21.21 12.86
CA PHE A 159 -3.77 -21.34 13.08
C PHE A 159 -2.97 -20.79 11.87
N ILE A 160 -3.31 -21.21 10.66
CA ILE A 160 -2.64 -20.74 9.44
C ILE A 160 -2.97 -19.28 9.11
N GLU A 161 -4.16 -18.78 9.45
CA GLU A 161 -4.49 -17.37 9.28
C GLU A 161 -3.62 -16.44 10.14
N LYS A 162 -3.02 -16.94 11.24
CA LYS A 162 -2.01 -16.20 12.02
C LYS A 162 -0.64 -16.11 11.34
N ALA A 163 -0.29 -17.06 10.47
CA ALA A 163 0.92 -16.98 9.63
C ALA A 163 0.79 -15.92 8.50
N LYS A 164 -0.37 -15.29 8.33
CA LYS A 164 -0.72 -14.34 7.26
C LYS A 164 -0.09 -12.95 7.42
N CYS A 165 1.23 -12.91 7.59
CA CYS A 165 2.02 -11.67 7.61
C CYS A 165 2.55 -11.36 6.21
N GLY A 166 2.00 -10.31 5.60
CA GLY A 166 2.31 -9.84 4.23
C GLY A 166 3.71 -9.25 4.06
N GLY A 167 3.99 -8.71 2.87
CA GLY A 167 5.29 -8.11 2.54
C GLY A 167 5.66 -6.93 3.45
N LEU A 168 6.77 -7.07 4.17
CA LEU A 168 7.38 -6.05 5.04
C LEU A 168 7.63 -4.76 4.25
N SER A 169 7.40 -3.62 4.90
CA SER A 169 7.75 -2.31 4.36
C SER A 169 7.92 -1.31 5.48
N MET A 170 9.10 -0.70 5.56
CA MET A 170 9.51 0.24 6.59
C MET A 170 10.44 1.29 5.98
N ALA A 171 10.78 2.32 6.76
CA ALA A 171 11.85 3.26 6.47
C ALA A 171 12.75 3.32 7.71
N VAL A 172 14.06 3.08 7.54
CA VAL A 172 15.04 3.02 8.65
C VAL A 172 15.71 4.38 8.83
N HIS A 173 16.12 5.00 7.72
CA HIS A 173 16.68 6.35 7.66
C HIS A 173 15.72 7.26 6.92
N ARG A 174 15.67 8.54 7.29
CA ARG A 174 14.80 9.55 6.66
C ARG A 174 15.47 10.33 5.53
N TYR A 175 16.79 10.47 5.59
CA TYR A 175 17.61 11.15 4.59
C TYR A 175 18.94 10.40 4.44
N PHE A 176 19.47 10.35 3.21
CA PHE A 176 20.84 9.95 2.92
C PHE A 176 21.31 10.63 1.63
N GLN A 177 22.51 11.22 1.67
CA GLN A 177 23.22 11.78 0.52
C GLN A 177 24.44 10.90 0.21
N ALA A 178 24.56 10.47 -1.04
CA ALA A 178 25.72 9.75 -1.53
C ALA A 178 26.92 10.69 -1.70
N ASN A 179 28.12 10.11 -1.71
CA ASN A 179 29.36 10.80 -2.09
C ASN A 179 30.13 9.85 -3.01
N ASN A 180 29.85 9.88 -4.31
CA ASN A 180 30.50 9.00 -5.27
C ASN A 180 31.02 9.74 -6.51
N PRO A 181 32.09 9.27 -7.17
CA PRO A 181 32.70 10.00 -8.30
C PRO A 181 31.80 10.23 -9.52
N LYS A 182 30.65 9.55 -9.65
CA LYS A 182 29.69 9.79 -10.74
C LYS A 182 28.80 11.01 -10.50
N MET A 183 28.97 11.70 -9.36
CA MET A 183 28.26 12.94 -9.03
C MET A 183 28.92 14.20 -9.63
N GLY A 184 30.04 14.05 -10.35
CA GLY A 184 30.74 15.18 -10.99
C GLY A 184 31.22 16.19 -9.95
N GLU A 185 30.89 17.47 -10.16
CA GLU A 185 31.25 18.59 -9.28
C GLU A 185 30.73 18.45 -7.84
N ALA A 186 29.68 17.65 -7.61
CA ALA A 186 29.13 17.39 -6.28
C ALA A 186 29.86 16.27 -5.52
N PHE A 187 30.84 15.59 -6.13
CA PHE A 187 31.69 14.63 -5.42
C PHE A 187 32.73 15.36 -4.56
N ASN A 188 32.87 14.94 -3.30
CA ASN A 188 33.87 15.48 -2.37
C ASN A 188 34.96 14.43 -2.11
N PRO A 189 36.18 14.57 -2.69
CA PRO A 189 37.29 13.63 -2.50
C PRO A 189 37.80 13.51 -1.06
N SER A 190 37.52 14.51 -0.21
CA SER A 190 37.93 14.54 1.20
C SER A 190 36.96 13.81 2.13
N LYS A 191 35.77 13.41 1.63
CA LYS A 191 34.79 12.58 2.36
C LYS A 191 34.92 11.12 1.90
N PRO A 192 34.67 10.13 2.78
CA PRO A 192 34.61 8.72 2.37
C PRO A 192 33.58 8.49 1.25
N THR A 193 33.88 7.56 0.34
CA THR A 193 32.98 7.24 -0.77
C THR A 193 31.74 6.49 -0.27
N SER A 194 30.54 6.98 -0.59
CA SER A 194 29.27 6.34 -0.26
C SER A 194 28.33 6.28 -1.46
N TRP A 195 27.51 5.23 -1.55
CA TRP A 195 26.65 4.94 -2.69
C TRP A 195 25.21 4.68 -2.25
N ILE A 196 24.28 5.02 -3.13
CA ILE A 196 22.90 4.56 -3.11
C ILE A 196 22.65 3.83 -4.44
N SER A 197 22.17 2.58 -4.42
CA SER A 197 21.56 1.89 -5.58
C SER A 197 20.04 1.77 -5.35
N TYR A 198 19.26 0.93 -6.04
CA TYR A 198 17.87 0.64 -5.62
C TYR A 198 17.41 -0.71 -6.14
N VAL A 199 17.01 -1.62 -5.25
CA VAL A 199 16.64 -2.98 -5.63
C VAL A 199 15.15 -3.28 -5.65
N ASP A 200 14.74 -4.08 -6.63
CA ASP A 200 13.54 -4.92 -6.58
C ASP A 200 13.91 -6.41 -6.71
N ALA A 201 13.06 -7.31 -6.20
CA ALA A 201 13.28 -8.76 -6.27
C ALA A 201 12.54 -9.36 -7.47
N THR A 202 13.27 -9.79 -8.51
CA THR A 202 12.68 -10.16 -9.81
C THR A 202 11.69 -11.32 -9.67
N ASN A 203 10.39 -11.00 -9.77
CA ASN A 203 9.28 -11.95 -9.64
C ASN A 203 9.29 -12.72 -8.30
N LEU A 204 9.51 -12.01 -7.17
CA LEU A 204 9.63 -12.59 -5.83
C LEU A 204 8.54 -13.62 -5.46
N TYR A 205 7.26 -13.31 -5.71
CA TYR A 205 6.18 -14.27 -5.45
C TYR A 205 6.16 -15.43 -6.45
N GLY A 206 6.63 -15.23 -7.69
CA GLY A 206 6.88 -16.31 -8.65
C GLY A 206 7.96 -17.28 -8.17
N TRP A 207 9.05 -16.76 -7.58
CA TRP A 207 10.04 -17.60 -6.91
C TRP A 207 9.39 -18.38 -5.76
N GLY A 208 8.68 -17.71 -4.84
CA GLY A 208 7.97 -18.38 -3.74
C GLY A 208 6.87 -19.37 -4.19
N MET A 209 6.33 -19.21 -5.40
CA MET A 209 5.39 -20.15 -6.05
C MET A 209 6.07 -21.29 -6.81
N SER A 210 7.40 -21.26 -6.99
CA SER A 210 8.19 -22.32 -7.64
C SER A 210 8.83 -23.29 -6.63
N GLU A 211 8.82 -22.93 -5.35
CA GLU A 211 9.26 -23.76 -4.24
C GLU A 211 8.27 -24.92 -3.94
N TYR A 212 8.65 -25.80 -3.01
CA TYR A 212 7.74 -26.83 -2.49
C TYR A 212 6.62 -26.19 -1.67
N LEU A 213 5.37 -26.39 -2.10
CA LEU A 213 4.17 -25.79 -1.52
C LEU A 213 3.16 -26.85 -1.05
N PRO A 214 2.37 -26.57 0.01
CA PRO A 214 1.34 -27.48 0.48
C PRO A 214 0.32 -27.89 -0.59
N ILE A 215 -0.12 -29.15 -0.56
CA ILE A 215 -1.22 -29.69 -1.39
C ILE A 215 -2.39 -30.18 -0.52
N GLY A 216 -2.10 -30.92 0.55
CA GLY A 216 -3.11 -31.59 1.38
C GLY A 216 -2.51 -32.44 2.49
N ASP A 217 -3.24 -33.47 2.92
CA ASP A 217 -2.94 -34.35 4.06
C ASP A 217 -2.67 -33.57 5.36
N TYR A 218 -3.50 -32.54 5.59
CA TYR A 218 -3.35 -31.60 6.70
C TYR A 218 -3.63 -32.27 8.06
N LYS A 219 -2.60 -32.39 8.90
CA LYS A 219 -2.67 -33.16 10.15
C LYS A 219 -2.02 -32.45 11.32
N TRP A 220 -2.76 -32.34 12.43
CA TRP A 220 -2.17 -32.02 13.73
C TRP A 220 -1.32 -33.19 14.21
N GLU A 221 0.00 -33.11 14.02
CA GLU A 221 0.96 -34.06 14.59
C GLU A 221 0.91 -33.98 16.13
N VAL A 222 0.86 -32.75 16.65
CA VAL A 222 0.69 -32.42 18.07
C VAL A 222 0.02 -31.07 18.22
N ASN A 223 -0.99 -30.98 19.08
CA ASN A 223 -1.70 -29.72 19.37
C ASN A 223 -1.24 -29.10 20.72
N ARG A 224 -1.72 -27.88 21.00
CA ARG A 224 -1.37 -27.11 22.21
C ARG A 224 -1.76 -27.78 23.52
N LYS A 225 -2.83 -28.58 23.54
CA LYS A 225 -3.26 -29.33 24.73
C LYS A 225 -2.28 -30.47 25.03
N TYR A 226 -1.70 -31.09 24.00
CA TYR A 226 -0.72 -32.17 24.13
C TYR A 226 0.68 -31.68 24.55
N LEU A 227 1.19 -30.59 23.95
CA LEU A 227 2.57 -30.12 24.21
C LEU A 227 2.75 -29.35 25.51
N LYS A 228 1.68 -28.82 26.12
CA LYS A 228 1.77 -28.03 27.35
C LYS A 228 2.42 -28.86 28.47
N GLY A 229 3.56 -28.38 28.98
CA GLY A 229 4.32 -29.06 30.04
C GLY A 229 5.10 -30.31 29.61
N ARG A 230 5.33 -30.54 28.31
CA ARG A 230 6.09 -31.69 27.80
C ARG A 230 7.37 -31.24 27.05
N PRO A 231 8.41 -30.75 27.74
CA PRO A 231 9.59 -30.15 27.10
C PRO A 231 10.31 -31.10 26.14
N ASP A 232 10.44 -32.40 26.46
CA ASP A 232 11.10 -33.37 25.57
C ASP A 232 10.33 -33.59 24.26
N ALA A 233 8.99 -33.56 24.31
CA ALA A 233 8.15 -33.64 23.13
C ALA A 233 8.28 -32.37 22.27
N GLN A 234 8.32 -31.18 22.90
CA GLN A 234 8.55 -29.92 22.21
C GLN A 234 9.92 -29.90 21.53
N LYS A 235 10.98 -30.31 22.25
CA LYS A 235 12.35 -30.42 21.72
C LYS A 235 12.42 -31.38 20.54
N LYS A 236 11.83 -32.58 20.66
CA LYS A 236 11.76 -33.56 19.56
C LYS A 236 11.14 -32.95 18.29
N TRP A 237 10.05 -32.20 18.42
CA TRP A 237 9.39 -31.57 17.28
C TRP A 237 10.17 -30.39 16.70
N LEU A 238 10.88 -29.62 17.53
CA LEU A 238 11.82 -28.60 17.07
C LEU A 238 12.99 -29.23 16.31
N ASP A 239 13.60 -30.29 16.85
CA ASP A 239 14.68 -31.07 16.20
C ASP A 239 14.24 -31.64 14.84
N ILE A 240 13.01 -32.13 14.72
CA ILE A 240 12.43 -32.58 13.44
C ILE A 240 12.33 -31.39 12.48
N ALA A 241 11.68 -30.30 12.88
CA ALA A 241 11.49 -29.12 12.02
C ALA A 241 12.82 -28.49 11.56
N LEU A 242 13.85 -28.46 12.41
CA LEU A 242 15.18 -27.96 12.07
C LEU A 242 15.96 -28.89 11.12
N ARG A 243 15.57 -30.16 10.99
CA ARG A 243 16.20 -31.17 10.10
C ARG A 243 15.38 -31.46 8.82
N THR A 244 14.12 -31.02 8.75
CA THR A 244 13.25 -31.20 7.57
C THR A 244 13.83 -30.47 6.35
N LYS A 245 14.11 -31.18 5.26
CA LYS A 245 14.63 -30.57 4.03
C LYS A 245 13.57 -29.81 3.24
N ALA A 246 13.99 -28.84 2.43
CA ALA A 246 13.11 -28.06 1.56
C ALA A 246 12.38 -28.89 0.48
N ASP A 247 12.97 -30.01 0.05
CA ASP A 247 12.47 -30.95 -0.97
C ASP A 247 11.71 -32.16 -0.38
N SER A 248 11.51 -32.20 0.94
CA SER A 248 10.87 -33.34 1.60
C SER A 248 9.37 -33.42 1.32
N ARG A 249 8.81 -34.63 1.21
CA ARG A 249 7.37 -34.84 0.93
C ARG A 249 6.43 -34.22 1.96
N ARG A 250 6.84 -34.09 3.22
CA ARG A 250 6.06 -33.43 4.29
C ARG A 250 6.71 -32.12 4.74
N GLY A 251 5.95 -31.04 4.73
CA GLY A 251 6.29 -29.77 5.36
C GLY A 251 5.63 -29.61 6.73
N LEU A 252 6.05 -28.58 7.49
CA LEU A 252 5.57 -28.30 8.84
C LEU A 252 5.31 -26.80 9.07
N TYR A 253 4.18 -26.48 9.69
CA TYR A 253 3.94 -25.21 10.36
C TYR A 253 3.99 -25.41 11.87
N LEU A 254 4.70 -24.52 12.57
CA LEU A 254 4.87 -24.58 14.03
C LEU A 254 4.32 -23.30 14.65
N GLY A 255 3.58 -23.44 15.76
CA GLY A 255 3.24 -22.32 16.64
C GLY A 255 4.27 -22.26 17.75
N VAL A 256 5.01 -21.17 17.89
CA VAL A 256 6.12 -21.04 18.85
C VAL A 256 5.96 -19.83 19.77
N ASN A 257 6.49 -19.97 20.99
CA ASN A 257 6.96 -18.82 21.77
C ASN A 257 8.46 -18.69 21.52
N SER A 258 8.96 -17.50 21.20
CA SER A 258 10.37 -17.30 20.84
C SER A 258 10.85 -15.87 21.10
N HIS A 259 12.16 -15.67 21.18
CA HIS A 259 12.76 -14.35 21.30
C HIS A 259 14.12 -14.28 20.59
N PHE A 260 14.56 -13.06 20.27
CA PHE A 260 15.93 -12.78 19.86
C PHE A 260 16.71 -12.28 21.09
N PRO A 261 17.84 -12.88 21.48
CA PRO A 261 18.66 -12.40 22.59
C PRO A 261 19.23 -11.02 22.31
N TYR A 262 19.34 -10.13 23.30
CA TYR A 262 19.79 -8.74 23.11
C TYR A 262 21.10 -8.60 22.31
N LYS A 263 22.05 -9.54 22.46
CA LYS A 263 23.31 -9.58 21.69
C LYS A 263 23.14 -9.67 20.16
N THR A 264 21.97 -10.05 19.65
CA THR A 264 21.67 -10.08 18.20
C THR A 264 20.92 -8.83 17.73
N HIS A 265 20.45 -7.95 18.63
CA HIS A 265 19.53 -6.88 18.28
C HIS A 265 20.16 -5.84 17.35
N ASP A 266 21.40 -5.43 17.61
CA ASP A 266 22.11 -4.48 16.73
C ASP A 266 22.34 -5.06 15.33
N TYR A 267 22.72 -6.35 15.24
CA TYR A 267 22.85 -7.05 13.95
C TYR A 267 21.51 -7.14 13.21
N LEU A 268 20.42 -7.42 13.91
CA LEU A 268 19.08 -7.58 13.33
C LEU A 268 18.28 -6.27 13.15
N SER A 269 18.80 -5.14 13.65
CA SER A 269 18.11 -3.84 13.65
C SER A 269 17.73 -3.32 12.25
N ASN A 270 18.57 -3.58 11.24
CA ASN A 270 18.38 -3.01 9.89
C ASN A 270 17.22 -3.64 9.10
N LEU A 271 16.79 -4.86 9.43
CA LEU A 271 15.71 -5.59 8.75
C LEU A 271 15.08 -6.67 9.67
N PRO A 272 14.34 -6.28 10.73
CA PRO A 272 13.92 -7.24 11.76
C PRO A 272 13.11 -8.43 11.23
N LEU A 273 13.47 -9.61 11.74
CA LEU A 273 12.86 -10.91 11.44
C LEU A 273 11.51 -11.08 12.15
N ALA A 274 10.76 -12.14 11.82
CA ALA A 274 9.53 -12.56 12.50
C ALA A 274 8.49 -11.42 12.67
N VAL A 275 8.16 -10.74 11.57
CA VAL A 275 7.19 -9.63 11.53
C VAL A 275 5.79 -10.10 11.92
N GLU A 276 5.11 -9.33 12.78
CA GLU A 276 3.81 -9.69 13.36
C GLU A 276 2.78 -8.57 13.15
N ASN A 277 1.49 -8.92 13.04
CA ASN A 277 0.40 -7.94 13.03
C ASN A 277 0.05 -7.59 14.48
N ILE A 278 0.31 -6.34 14.89
CA ILE A 278 0.13 -5.89 16.28
C ILE A 278 -0.77 -4.65 16.31
N ALA A 279 -1.76 -4.66 17.20
CA ALA A 279 -2.57 -3.48 17.53
C ALA A 279 -1.80 -2.58 18.52
N VAL A 280 -1.17 -1.53 18.00
CA VAL A 280 -0.35 -0.59 18.80
C VAL A 280 -1.21 0.11 19.85
N GLY A 281 -0.75 0.15 21.09
CA GLY A 281 -1.38 0.88 22.20
C GLY A 281 -0.89 2.33 22.32
N LYS A 282 -1.63 3.18 23.04
CA LYS A 282 -1.23 4.58 23.34
C LYS A 282 0.03 4.61 24.21
N ASP A 283 0.20 3.58 25.03
CA ASP A 283 1.36 3.21 25.85
C ASP A 283 2.62 2.82 25.06
N TRP A 284 2.51 2.55 23.74
CA TRP A 284 3.66 2.23 22.87
C TRP A 284 4.10 3.45 22.02
N LEU A 285 3.49 4.62 22.23
CA LEU A 285 3.89 5.87 21.59
C LEU A 285 5.12 6.46 22.29
N SER A 286 5.98 7.15 21.54
CA SER A 286 6.96 8.06 22.14
C SER A 286 6.23 9.25 22.78
N PRO A 287 6.82 9.96 23.76
CA PRO A 287 6.20 11.12 24.39
C PRO A 287 5.69 12.15 23.38
N TYR A 288 6.51 12.48 22.38
CA TYR A 288 6.12 13.36 21.26
C TYR A 288 4.94 12.83 20.43
N ASN A 289 4.86 11.52 20.17
CA ASN A 289 3.73 10.94 19.45
C ASN A 289 2.44 10.90 20.30
N ALA A 290 2.56 10.90 21.63
CA ALA A 290 1.41 11.01 22.52
C ALA A 290 0.92 12.47 22.59
N GLU A 291 1.84 13.43 22.77
CA GLU A 291 1.61 14.88 22.70
C GLU A 291 0.89 15.26 21.38
N LEU A 292 1.41 14.79 20.23
CA LEU A 292 0.80 14.99 18.92
C LEU A 292 -0.62 14.39 18.79
N VAL A 293 -0.95 13.36 19.56
CA VAL A 293 -2.29 12.75 19.58
C VAL A 293 -3.27 13.59 20.41
N GLU A 294 -2.82 14.21 21.51
CA GLU A 294 -3.62 15.21 22.21
C GLU A 294 -3.87 16.44 21.31
N ASP A 295 -2.81 16.97 20.67
CA ASP A 295 -2.84 18.20 19.87
C ASP A 295 -3.65 18.11 18.56
N ILE A 296 -3.61 16.97 17.84
CA ILE A 296 -4.17 16.85 16.47
C ILE A 296 -5.48 16.07 16.40
N ASP A 297 -5.68 15.06 17.25
CA ASP A 297 -6.87 14.19 17.24
C ASP A 297 -7.67 14.32 18.56
N GLU A 298 -7.50 15.42 19.30
CA GLU A 298 -8.18 15.69 20.59
C GLU A 298 -8.03 14.52 21.59
N GLY A 299 -6.85 13.91 21.63
CA GLY A 299 -6.51 12.76 22.47
C GLY A 299 -7.06 11.41 22.01
N ARG A 300 -7.88 11.39 20.95
CA ARG A 300 -8.48 10.18 20.37
C ARG A 300 -7.39 9.29 19.79
N PHE A 301 -7.42 8.00 20.12
CA PHE A 301 -6.44 7.04 19.61
C PHE A 301 -7.10 5.72 19.21
N ALA A 302 -7.31 5.55 17.90
CA ALA A 302 -7.85 4.31 17.34
C ALA A 302 -6.76 3.22 17.29
N LYS A 303 -6.77 2.29 18.27
CA LYS A 303 -5.93 1.08 18.27
C LYS A 303 -6.07 0.34 16.94
N THR A 304 -5.04 0.43 16.11
CA THR A 304 -5.05 -0.06 14.73
C THR A 304 -4.00 -1.15 14.56
N GLU A 305 -4.45 -2.32 14.11
CA GLU A 305 -3.56 -3.44 13.77
C GLU A 305 -2.65 -3.08 12.58
N LYS A 306 -1.35 -3.28 12.75
CA LYS A 306 -0.31 -2.98 11.76
C LYS A 306 0.74 -4.10 11.75
N LEU A 307 1.22 -4.47 10.57
CA LEU A 307 2.38 -5.34 10.41
C LEU A 307 3.64 -4.59 10.87
N ILE A 308 4.29 -5.06 11.93
CA ILE A 308 5.39 -4.36 12.60
C ILE A 308 6.67 -5.21 12.63
N PRO A 309 7.82 -4.66 12.18
CA PRO A 309 9.13 -5.19 12.50
C PRO A 309 9.55 -4.76 13.91
N HIS A 310 9.89 -5.72 14.76
CA HIS A 310 10.38 -5.50 16.13
C HIS A 310 11.33 -6.63 16.56
N LEU A 311 11.99 -6.50 17.71
CA LEU A 311 12.95 -7.48 18.24
C LEU A 311 12.56 -8.01 19.63
N GLY A 312 11.33 -7.72 20.08
CA GLY A 312 10.77 -8.24 21.34
C GLY A 312 10.40 -9.73 21.28
N LYS A 313 9.86 -10.25 22.38
CA LYS A 313 9.36 -11.63 22.47
C LYS A 313 8.12 -11.83 21.59
N ARG A 314 8.05 -13.00 20.95
CA ARG A 314 6.91 -13.51 20.17
C ARG A 314 6.17 -14.55 20.99
N ASN A 315 4.85 -14.46 20.99
CA ASN A 315 3.98 -15.35 21.77
C ASN A 315 2.92 -15.96 20.85
N TYR A 316 2.89 -17.29 20.73
CA TYR A 316 2.01 -18.03 19.83
C TYR A 316 2.16 -17.63 18.33
N TYR A 317 3.39 -17.31 17.93
CA TYR A 317 3.73 -16.93 16.55
C TYR A 317 3.75 -18.17 15.65
N VAL A 318 3.03 -18.13 14.52
CA VAL A 318 2.91 -19.28 13.60
C VAL A 318 3.86 -19.10 12.43
N ILE A 319 4.78 -20.07 12.26
CA ILE A 319 5.95 -19.97 11.37
C ILE A 319 6.11 -21.21 10.50
N HIS A 320 6.53 -21.02 9.25
CA HIS A 320 6.89 -22.12 8.35
C HIS A 320 8.26 -22.71 8.73
N TYR A 321 8.46 -24.03 8.66
CA TYR A 321 9.70 -24.67 9.11
C TYR A 321 11.00 -24.09 8.50
N ARG A 322 10.98 -23.65 7.23
CA ARG A 322 12.13 -23.01 6.58
C ARG A 322 12.42 -21.59 7.11
N GLU A 323 11.39 -20.81 7.43
CA GLU A 323 11.59 -19.53 8.14
C GLU A 323 12.19 -19.79 9.53
N LEU A 324 11.68 -20.79 10.25
CA LEU A 324 12.16 -21.17 11.58
C LEU A 324 13.64 -21.60 11.57
N GLN A 325 14.05 -22.45 10.61
CA GLN A 325 15.44 -22.85 10.40
C GLN A 325 16.36 -21.64 10.25
N TYR A 326 16.00 -20.69 9.39
CA TYR A 326 16.82 -19.52 9.13
C TYR A 326 16.84 -18.52 10.30
N TYR A 327 15.70 -18.31 10.98
CA TYR A 327 15.66 -17.43 12.16
C TYR A 327 16.47 -18.01 13.33
N VAL A 328 16.46 -19.34 13.53
CA VAL A 328 17.32 -20.01 14.52
C VAL A 328 18.81 -19.91 14.13
N LYS A 329 19.16 -20.04 12.83
CA LYS A 329 20.52 -19.77 12.33
C LYS A 329 20.99 -18.35 12.66
N LEU A 330 20.10 -17.35 12.58
CA LEU A 330 20.36 -15.96 12.97
C LEU A 330 20.17 -15.69 14.49
N GLY A 331 20.11 -16.74 15.31
CA GLY A 331 20.16 -16.65 16.77
C GLY A 331 18.81 -16.48 17.48
N MET A 332 17.68 -16.75 16.82
CA MET A 332 16.39 -16.85 17.52
C MET A 332 16.39 -18.04 18.47
N ILE A 333 15.97 -17.82 19.73
CA ILE A 333 15.71 -18.88 20.70
C ILE A 333 14.22 -19.21 20.68
N VAL A 334 13.89 -20.50 20.58
CA VAL A 334 12.52 -21.01 20.76
C VAL A 334 12.34 -21.36 22.23
N ASP A 335 11.42 -20.67 22.90
CA ASP A 335 11.10 -20.86 24.32
C ASP A 335 10.13 -22.03 24.54
N GLU A 336 9.17 -22.19 23.62
CA GLU A 336 8.13 -23.23 23.69
C GLU A 336 7.65 -23.60 22.27
N VAL A 337 7.45 -24.89 21.99
CA VAL A 337 6.66 -25.34 20.84
C VAL A 337 5.23 -25.56 21.30
N THR A 338 4.30 -24.77 20.77
CA THR A 338 2.88 -24.74 21.18
C THR A 338 1.95 -25.53 20.25
N GLY A 339 2.43 -26.03 19.11
CA GLY A 339 1.68 -26.89 18.20
C GLY A 339 2.41 -27.12 16.88
N VAL A 340 2.12 -28.23 16.21
CA VAL A 340 2.71 -28.62 14.91
C VAL A 340 1.62 -29.16 13.98
N LEU A 341 1.46 -28.48 12.85
CA LEU A 341 0.61 -28.88 11.73
C LEU A 341 1.50 -29.38 10.59
N SER A 342 1.33 -30.62 10.15
CA SER A 342 2.01 -31.18 8.98
C SER A 342 1.11 -31.19 7.75
N PHE A 343 1.74 -31.25 6.59
CA PHE A 343 1.09 -31.23 5.27
C PHE A 343 1.98 -31.91 4.24
N GLU A 344 1.41 -32.51 3.20
CA GLU A 344 2.17 -32.90 2.00
C GLU A 344 2.46 -31.70 1.11
N GLN A 345 3.66 -31.65 0.55
CA GLN A 345 4.17 -30.56 -0.29
C GLN A 345 4.91 -31.07 -1.53
N SER A 346 4.83 -30.32 -2.63
CA SER A 346 5.70 -30.50 -3.81
C SER A 346 5.82 -29.18 -4.59
N ASN A 347 6.67 -29.13 -5.62
CA ASN A 347 6.84 -27.99 -6.51
C ASN A 347 5.77 -27.92 -7.64
N TRP A 348 4.55 -28.40 -7.39
CA TRP A 348 3.45 -28.54 -8.37
C TRP A 348 3.09 -27.25 -9.13
N LEU A 349 3.32 -26.08 -8.55
CA LEU A 349 3.01 -24.78 -9.16
C LEU A 349 4.14 -24.23 -10.05
N ALA A 350 5.37 -24.73 -9.89
CA ALA A 350 6.55 -24.25 -10.63
C ALA A 350 6.40 -24.30 -12.17
N PRO A 351 5.80 -25.35 -12.79
CA PRO A 351 5.63 -25.40 -14.25
C PRO A 351 4.73 -24.28 -14.78
N TYR A 352 3.71 -23.86 -14.02
CA TYR A 352 2.83 -22.74 -14.39
C TYR A 352 3.58 -21.41 -14.38
N ILE A 353 4.38 -21.17 -13.34
CA ILE A 353 5.20 -19.97 -13.21
C ILE A 353 6.28 -19.92 -14.31
N ALA A 354 6.91 -21.05 -14.62
CA ALA A 354 7.88 -21.16 -15.70
C ALA A 354 7.25 -20.77 -17.05
N LEU A 355 6.14 -21.40 -17.45
CA LEU A 355 5.46 -21.14 -18.72
C LEU A 355 5.01 -19.67 -18.86
N ASN A 356 4.42 -19.08 -17.82
CA ASN A 356 4.04 -17.67 -17.85
C ASN A 356 5.26 -16.74 -17.90
N THR A 357 6.39 -17.11 -17.28
CA THR A 357 7.61 -16.31 -17.31
C THR A 357 8.30 -16.36 -18.67
N GLU A 358 8.31 -17.53 -19.31
CA GLU A 358 8.74 -17.73 -20.70
C GLU A 358 7.92 -16.85 -21.66
N LYS A 359 6.59 -17.02 -21.67
CA LYS A 359 5.68 -16.23 -22.52
C LYS A 359 5.73 -14.72 -22.25
N CYS A 360 5.97 -14.31 -21.00
CA CYS A 360 6.21 -12.91 -20.64
C CYS A 360 7.51 -12.37 -21.27
N ASN A 361 8.55 -13.19 -21.40
CA ASN A 361 9.83 -12.81 -22.01
C ASN A 361 9.80 -12.87 -23.54
N GLU A 362 9.10 -13.84 -24.13
CA GLU A 362 8.79 -13.86 -25.57
C GLU A 362 8.03 -12.59 -25.99
N ALA A 363 6.97 -12.23 -25.25
CA ALA A 363 6.20 -11.02 -25.48
C ALA A 363 7.07 -9.74 -25.43
N LYS A 364 8.02 -9.64 -24.50
CA LYS A 364 8.99 -8.52 -24.45
C LYS A 364 9.89 -8.49 -25.68
N LYS A 365 10.44 -9.64 -26.09
CA LYS A 365 11.28 -9.75 -27.30
C LYS A 365 10.52 -9.33 -28.57
N ALA A 366 9.22 -9.63 -28.62
CA ALA A 366 8.32 -9.23 -29.71
C ALA A 366 7.76 -7.79 -29.57
N GLY A 367 8.23 -7.00 -28.59
CA GLY A 367 7.73 -5.64 -28.34
C GLY A 367 6.28 -5.54 -27.83
N ASN A 368 5.65 -6.67 -27.50
CA ASN A 368 4.24 -6.74 -27.13
C ASN A 368 4.05 -6.48 -25.62
N THR A 369 3.79 -5.22 -25.28
CA THR A 369 3.53 -4.78 -23.89
C THR A 369 2.23 -5.35 -23.32
N PHE A 370 1.19 -5.53 -24.15
CA PHE A 370 -0.08 -6.15 -23.74
C PHE A 370 0.12 -7.57 -23.18
N LEU A 371 0.77 -8.44 -23.95
CA LEU A 371 1.02 -9.84 -23.57
C LEU A 371 1.98 -9.94 -22.38
N SER A 372 3.03 -9.11 -22.34
CA SER A 372 3.99 -9.16 -21.23
C SER A 372 3.41 -8.66 -19.91
N ASP A 373 2.56 -7.61 -19.91
CA ASP A 373 1.77 -7.20 -18.74
C ASP A 373 0.75 -8.30 -18.34
N PHE A 374 0.10 -8.98 -19.30
CA PHE A 374 -0.87 -10.07 -19.05
C PHE A 374 -0.24 -11.27 -18.34
N TYR A 375 0.84 -11.85 -18.89
CA TYR A 375 1.49 -13.02 -18.28
C TYR A 375 2.16 -12.69 -16.93
N LYS A 376 2.69 -11.46 -16.77
CA LYS A 376 3.18 -10.97 -15.47
C LYS A 376 2.06 -10.90 -14.43
N LEU A 377 0.86 -10.45 -14.83
CA LEU A 377 -0.28 -10.34 -13.94
C LEU A 377 -0.89 -11.71 -13.59
N LYS A 378 -0.90 -12.70 -14.51
CA LYS A 378 -1.34 -14.08 -14.23
C LYS A 378 -0.61 -14.69 -13.02
N ASN A 379 0.72 -14.61 -13.01
CA ASN A 379 1.52 -15.12 -11.89
C ASN A 379 1.09 -14.49 -10.54
N ASN A 380 1.15 -13.16 -10.43
CA ASN A 380 0.77 -12.46 -9.19
C ASN A 380 -0.66 -12.79 -8.73
N ALA A 381 -1.60 -12.79 -9.68
CA ALA A 381 -3.02 -13.00 -9.42
C ALA A 381 -3.36 -14.43 -8.95
N CYS A 382 -2.58 -15.43 -9.37
CA CYS A 382 -2.76 -16.81 -8.91
C CYS A 382 -2.48 -16.95 -7.41
N TYR A 383 -1.37 -16.38 -6.91
CA TYR A 383 -1.09 -16.30 -5.47
C TYR A 383 -2.17 -15.51 -4.73
N GLU A 384 -2.57 -14.33 -5.23
CA GLU A 384 -3.59 -13.49 -4.57
C GLU A 384 -4.91 -14.23 -4.33
N LYS A 385 -5.30 -15.13 -5.26
CA LYS A 385 -6.54 -15.92 -5.15
C LYS A 385 -6.53 -16.92 -3.99
N THR A 386 -5.36 -17.45 -3.59
CA THR A 386 -5.21 -18.29 -2.38
C THR A 386 -5.52 -17.53 -1.09
N MET A 387 -5.31 -16.21 -1.09
CA MET A 387 -5.42 -15.34 0.09
C MET A 387 -6.69 -14.50 0.17
N GLU A 388 -7.61 -14.69 -0.78
CA GLU A 388 -8.88 -13.97 -0.91
C GLU A 388 -9.72 -14.03 0.37
N ASN A 389 -9.92 -12.88 1.04
CA ASN A 389 -10.70 -12.83 2.27
C ASN A 389 -12.21 -12.81 1.97
N VAL A 390 -12.78 -14.01 1.84
CA VAL A 390 -14.22 -14.23 1.62
C VAL A 390 -15.11 -13.65 2.72
N ARG A 391 -14.62 -13.47 3.95
CA ARG A 391 -15.36 -12.80 5.05
C ARG A 391 -15.62 -11.30 4.77
N LYS A 392 -14.88 -10.69 3.83
CA LYS A 392 -15.13 -9.32 3.36
C LYS A 392 -16.21 -9.21 2.28
N TYR A 393 -16.70 -10.33 1.73
CA TYR A 393 -17.82 -10.31 0.78
C TYR A 393 -19.10 -9.72 1.40
N GLN A 394 -19.94 -9.15 0.54
CA GLN A 394 -21.17 -8.46 0.91
C GLN A 394 -22.32 -8.87 -0.03
N ASP A 395 -23.55 -8.77 0.45
CA ASP A 395 -24.73 -8.64 -0.41
C ASP A 395 -25.03 -7.15 -0.53
N VAL A 396 -24.93 -6.59 -1.74
CA VAL A 396 -25.37 -5.22 -2.02
C VAL A 396 -26.77 -5.28 -2.58
N LYS A 397 -27.70 -4.51 -2.00
CA LYS A 397 -29.07 -4.36 -2.51
C LYS A 397 -29.27 -2.95 -3.03
N LEU A 398 -29.46 -2.84 -4.35
CA LEU A 398 -29.94 -1.61 -4.97
C LEU A 398 -31.43 -1.47 -4.64
N MET A 399 -31.80 -0.36 -4.02
CA MET A 399 -33.17 -0.04 -3.61
C MET A 399 -33.53 1.33 -4.16
N ARG A 400 -34.78 1.50 -4.61
CA ARG A 400 -35.32 2.83 -4.90
C ARG A 400 -35.40 3.63 -3.60
N ASN A 401 -35.45 4.96 -3.73
CA ASN A 401 -35.68 5.89 -2.64
C ASN A 401 -36.41 7.12 -3.20
N ILE A 402 -37.66 6.91 -3.65
CA ILE A 402 -38.45 7.94 -4.39
C ILE A 402 -39.64 8.45 -3.54
N ASN A 403 -39.97 7.75 -2.46
CA ASN A 403 -41.14 8.01 -1.60
C ASN A 403 -40.94 7.35 -0.23
N GLU A 404 -41.79 7.69 0.75
CA GLU A 404 -41.71 7.13 2.11
C GLU A 404 -41.75 5.60 2.18
N ARG A 405 -42.44 4.91 1.25
CA ARG A 405 -42.53 3.44 1.26
C ARG A 405 -41.18 2.81 0.90
N ASP A 406 -40.47 3.41 -0.05
CA ASP A 406 -39.10 3.02 -0.40
C ASP A 406 -38.15 3.29 0.78
N GLU A 407 -38.25 4.45 1.42
CA GLU A 407 -37.44 4.81 2.59
C GLU A 407 -37.69 3.85 3.76
N ARG A 408 -38.96 3.61 4.12
CA ARG A 408 -39.34 2.59 5.14
C ARG A 408 -38.79 1.21 4.76
N ALA A 409 -38.74 0.85 3.47
CA ALA A 409 -38.15 -0.42 3.05
C ALA A 409 -36.61 -0.48 3.25
N PHE A 410 -35.92 0.66 3.12
CA PHE A 410 -34.49 0.83 3.41
C PHE A 410 -34.20 0.85 4.93
N LEU A 411 -35.00 1.56 5.74
CA LEU A 411 -34.92 1.52 7.21
C LEU A 411 -35.04 0.08 7.73
N ASN A 412 -35.97 -0.71 7.17
CA ASN A 412 -36.11 -2.15 7.41
C ASN A 412 -34.89 -3.01 6.98
N LYS A 413 -33.83 -2.43 6.39
CA LYS A 413 -32.52 -3.09 6.18
C LYS A 413 -31.51 -2.66 7.24
N ILE A 414 -31.52 -1.39 7.65
CA ILE A 414 -30.71 -0.87 8.77
C ILE A 414 -30.98 -1.68 10.05
N CYS A 415 -32.25 -1.97 10.34
CA CYS A 415 -32.66 -2.76 11.51
C CYS A 415 -32.18 -4.22 11.51
N SER A 416 -31.60 -4.74 10.41
CA SER A 416 -31.08 -6.12 10.40
C SER A 416 -29.61 -6.16 10.85
N PRO A 417 -29.20 -7.13 11.69
CA PRO A 417 -27.83 -7.25 12.20
C PRO A 417 -26.78 -7.57 11.11
N ARG A 418 -27.23 -7.74 9.86
CA ARG A 418 -26.38 -7.91 8.68
C ARG A 418 -26.01 -6.59 8.02
N PHE A 419 -26.64 -5.46 8.35
CA PHE A 419 -26.34 -4.16 7.76
C PHE A 419 -24.91 -3.71 8.07
N LYS A 420 -24.26 -3.02 7.13
CA LYS A 420 -22.93 -2.44 7.31
C LYS A 420 -22.93 -0.93 7.08
N TYR A 421 -23.52 -0.47 5.98
CA TYR A 421 -23.73 0.95 5.69
C TYR A 421 -24.73 1.11 4.53
N GLY A 422 -25.29 2.32 4.41
CA GLY A 422 -25.99 2.77 3.21
C GLY A 422 -25.08 3.63 2.34
N ARG A 423 -25.29 3.63 1.02
CA ARG A 423 -24.67 4.60 0.11
C ARG A 423 -25.70 5.09 -0.91
N GLN A 424 -26.01 6.38 -0.86
CA GLN A 424 -26.93 7.00 -1.81
C GLN A 424 -26.29 7.11 -3.21
N LEU A 425 -27.08 6.89 -4.26
CA LEU A 425 -26.70 7.01 -5.67
C LEU A 425 -27.65 7.99 -6.37
N GLY A 426 -27.40 9.28 -6.17
CA GLY A 426 -28.30 10.34 -6.61
C GLY A 426 -29.62 10.35 -5.84
N ASN A 427 -30.63 11.05 -6.37
CA ASN A 427 -31.81 11.42 -5.60
C ASN A 427 -32.87 10.30 -5.48
N THR A 428 -32.70 9.18 -6.18
CA THR A 428 -33.77 8.16 -6.39
C THR A 428 -33.36 6.72 -6.07
N LEU A 429 -32.10 6.48 -5.68
CA LEU A 429 -31.54 5.14 -5.50
C LEU A 429 -30.56 5.08 -4.31
N ILE A 430 -30.54 3.97 -3.58
CA ILE A 430 -29.64 3.71 -2.45
C ILE A 430 -29.10 2.28 -2.46
N GLU A 431 -27.81 2.12 -2.21
CA GLU A 431 -27.14 0.84 -1.98
C GLU A 431 -27.22 0.49 -0.49
N ALA A 432 -27.94 -0.58 -0.13
CA ALA A 432 -27.84 -1.18 1.20
C ALA A 432 -26.74 -2.26 1.19
N HIS A 433 -25.62 -2.00 1.87
CA HIS A 433 -24.51 -2.93 1.98
C HIS A 433 -24.69 -3.85 3.19
N MET A 434 -24.82 -5.16 2.94
CA MET A 434 -25.04 -6.18 3.95
C MET A 434 -23.86 -7.15 4.03
N GLY A 435 -23.48 -7.62 5.22
CA GLY A 435 -22.67 -8.83 5.38
C GLY A 435 -23.43 -10.08 4.92
N LYS A 436 -22.71 -11.10 4.45
CA LYS A 436 -23.27 -12.45 4.19
C LYS A 436 -23.76 -13.08 5.50
N ALA A 437 -24.81 -13.91 5.45
CA ALA A 437 -25.31 -14.62 6.63
C ALA A 437 -24.43 -15.84 7.00
N SER A 438 -23.87 -16.50 5.99
CA SER A 438 -22.88 -17.58 6.12
C SER A 438 -21.75 -17.32 5.13
N VAL A 439 -20.54 -17.79 5.45
CA VAL A 439 -19.34 -17.62 4.62
C VAL A 439 -18.57 -18.93 4.58
N THR A 440 -18.50 -19.56 3.41
CA THR A 440 -17.70 -20.77 3.19
C THR A 440 -16.23 -20.38 2.97
N LEU A 441 -15.33 -20.89 3.82
CA LEU A 441 -13.89 -20.59 3.76
C LEU A 441 -13.16 -21.45 2.71
N ASN A 442 -13.60 -21.33 1.45
CA ASN A 442 -13.16 -22.17 0.33
C ASN A 442 -11.86 -21.69 -0.35
N LYS A 443 -10.84 -21.31 0.43
CA LYS A 443 -9.55 -20.81 -0.07
C LYS A 443 -8.38 -21.54 0.59
N PRO A 444 -7.38 -22.02 -0.18
CA PRO A 444 -6.24 -22.74 0.37
C PRO A 444 -5.22 -21.75 0.95
N ILE A 445 -5.58 -21.08 2.05
CA ILE A 445 -4.79 -20.00 2.65
C ILE A 445 -3.39 -20.43 3.09
N ILE A 446 -3.16 -21.72 3.32
CA ILE A 446 -1.85 -22.28 3.64
C ILE A 446 -0.85 -22.11 2.50
N ILE A 447 -1.28 -22.26 1.24
CA ILE A 447 -0.43 -22.03 0.07
C ILE A 447 0.02 -20.58 0.04
N GLY A 448 -0.92 -19.64 0.23
CA GLY A 448 -0.61 -18.22 0.29
C GLY A 448 0.29 -17.85 1.47
N ALA A 449 0.07 -18.44 2.64
CA ALA A 449 0.93 -18.26 3.81
C ALA A 449 2.35 -18.78 3.55
N SER A 450 2.50 -19.89 2.82
CA SER A 450 3.79 -20.47 2.43
C SER A 450 4.50 -19.59 1.40
N VAL A 451 3.81 -19.14 0.35
CA VAL A 451 4.37 -18.19 -0.64
C VAL A 451 4.85 -16.90 0.04
N LEU A 452 4.06 -16.34 0.98
CA LEU A 452 4.49 -15.17 1.77
C LEU A 452 5.70 -15.48 2.65
N GLY A 453 5.68 -16.59 3.40
CA GLY A 453 6.77 -17.01 4.28
C GLY A 453 8.09 -17.20 3.54
N LEU A 454 8.05 -17.97 2.45
CA LEU A 454 9.21 -18.24 1.60
C LEU A 454 9.70 -16.97 0.89
N SER A 455 8.80 -16.12 0.38
CA SER A 455 9.20 -14.82 -0.20
C SER A 455 9.89 -13.90 0.81
N LYS A 456 9.48 -13.92 2.09
CA LYS A 456 10.19 -13.18 3.15
C LYS A 456 11.54 -13.82 3.47
N LEU A 457 11.58 -15.15 3.61
CA LEU A 457 12.81 -15.91 3.84
C LEU A 457 13.88 -15.54 2.81
N TYR A 458 13.54 -15.53 1.51
CA TYR A 458 14.45 -15.16 0.43
C TYR A 458 15.00 -13.72 0.55
N MET A 459 14.15 -12.75 0.95
CA MET A 459 14.60 -11.37 1.24
C MET A 459 15.60 -11.33 2.41
N TYR A 460 15.36 -12.12 3.46
CA TYR A 460 16.24 -12.21 4.63
C TYR A 460 17.53 -12.98 4.34
N GLU A 461 17.48 -14.08 3.56
CA GLU A 461 18.63 -14.85 3.10
C GLU A 461 19.60 -14.01 2.27
N PHE A 462 19.07 -13.14 1.41
CA PHE A 462 19.89 -12.17 0.69
C PHE A 462 20.47 -11.11 1.62
N TRP A 463 19.65 -10.46 2.45
CA TRP A 463 20.10 -9.35 3.30
C TRP A 463 21.13 -9.80 4.35
N TYR A 464 20.86 -10.88 5.09
CA TYR A 464 21.73 -11.38 6.16
C TYR A 464 22.71 -12.47 5.71
N GLY A 465 22.46 -13.19 4.62
CA GLY A 465 23.34 -14.26 4.14
C GLY A 465 24.29 -13.88 3.00
N TYR A 466 24.13 -12.69 2.40
CA TYR A 466 25.02 -12.19 1.34
C TYR A 466 25.37 -10.71 1.52
N VAL A 467 24.38 -9.84 1.70
CA VAL A 467 24.58 -8.38 1.69
C VAL A 467 25.33 -7.93 2.95
N LYS A 468 24.86 -8.28 4.16
CA LYS A 468 25.50 -7.87 5.43
C LYS A 468 26.84 -8.59 5.72
N GLU A 469 27.07 -9.77 5.17
CA GLU A 469 28.33 -10.52 5.33
C GLU A 469 29.46 -10.02 4.39
N LYS A 470 29.12 -9.20 3.38
CA LYS A 470 30.06 -8.79 2.31
C LYS A 470 30.52 -7.33 2.38
N TYR A 471 29.82 -6.47 3.12
CA TYR A 471 30.22 -5.07 3.30
C TYR A 471 29.78 -4.57 4.69
N ASP A 472 30.72 -4.14 5.53
CA ASP A 472 30.45 -3.77 6.93
C ASP A 472 29.64 -2.47 7.09
N ASN A 473 29.85 -1.49 6.19
CA ASN A 473 29.28 -0.15 6.26
C ASN A 473 28.17 0.05 5.21
N LEU A 474 27.07 -0.69 5.36
CA LEU A 474 26.04 -0.83 4.32
C LEU A 474 24.69 -0.20 4.67
N PHE A 475 24.16 0.62 3.76
CA PHE A 475 22.79 1.14 3.78
C PHE A 475 21.99 0.49 2.63
N ASN A 476 20.78 -0.01 2.92
CA ASN A 476 20.11 -1.01 2.09
C ASN A 476 19.36 -0.46 0.86
N LEU A 477 20.08 -0.05 -0.19
CA LEU A 477 19.53 0.20 -1.52
C LEU A 477 20.57 -0.28 -2.58
N ASN A 478 20.18 -1.11 -3.56
CA ASN A 478 20.79 -2.46 -3.72
C ASN A 478 20.68 -3.03 -5.20
N GLY A 479 21.20 -4.23 -5.58
CA GLY A 479 21.29 -4.79 -6.99
C GLY A 479 21.57 -6.33 -7.07
N ASP A 480 21.51 -7.12 -8.18
CA ASP A 480 21.05 -6.94 -9.59
C ASP A 480 20.67 -8.31 -10.30
N THR A 481 20.28 -8.31 -11.60
CA THR A 481 19.36 -9.19 -12.37
C THR A 481 19.68 -10.67 -12.63
N THR A 482 18.79 -11.56 -12.17
CA THR A 482 18.38 -12.84 -12.79
C THR A 482 17.02 -13.27 -12.17
N ILE A 483 16.30 -14.27 -12.71
CA ILE A 483 15.20 -14.92 -11.97
C ILE A 483 15.77 -15.57 -10.71
N GLY A 484 15.14 -15.37 -9.55
CA GLY A 484 15.72 -15.81 -8.27
C GLY A 484 16.99 -15.03 -7.90
N LYS A 485 17.13 -13.80 -8.41
CA LYS A 485 18.04 -12.74 -7.96
C LYS A 485 17.29 -11.40 -8.01
N PHE A 486 17.95 -10.36 -7.50
CA PHE A 486 17.39 -9.03 -7.36
C PHE A 486 17.59 -8.22 -8.65
N LYS A 487 17.35 -6.91 -8.71
CA LYS A 487 17.49 -6.04 -9.89
C LYS A 487 17.77 -4.60 -9.46
N ASP A 488 18.75 -3.93 -10.04
CA ASP A 488 18.90 -2.48 -9.95
C ASP A 488 17.80 -1.78 -10.77
N GLU A 489 17.04 -0.90 -10.14
CA GLU A 489 16.04 -0.03 -10.77
C GLU A 489 16.63 1.29 -11.29
N THR A 490 17.92 1.54 -11.02
CA THR A 490 18.67 2.75 -11.38
C THR A 490 20.00 2.44 -12.11
N PRO A 491 20.05 1.52 -13.09
CA PRO A 491 21.31 1.12 -13.72
C PRO A 491 21.92 2.28 -14.51
N GLY A 492 23.19 2.58 -14.23
CA GLY A 492 23.99 3.60 -14.91
C GLY A 492 23.81 5.03 -14.37
N ASN A 493 22.59 5.41 -13.99
CA ASN A 493 22.28 6.73 -13.41
C ASN A 493 22.12 6.59 -11.88
N VAL A 494 23.13 7.01 -11.11
CA VAL A 494 23.16 6.78 -9.67
C VAL A 494 22.20 7.69 -8.91
N ILE A 495 21.66 7.17 -7.80
CA ILE A 495 20.93 7.99 -6.84
C ILE A 495 21.93 8.84 -6.06
N THR A 496 21.74 10.16 -6.09
CA THR A 496 22.55 11.13 -5.33
C THR A 496 21.98 11.31 -3.93
N GLU A 497 20.65 11.38 -3.80
CA GLU A 497 19.95 11.64 -2.55
C GLU A 497 18.67 10.82 -2.43
N SER A 498 18.32 10.46 -1.20
CA SER A 498 17.09 9.73 -0.89
C SER A 498 16.40 10.29 0.36
N TYR A 499 15.09 10.53 0.26
CA TYR A 499 14.24 11.14 1.26
C TYR A 499 13.05 10.22 1.56
N HIS A 500 12.98 9.70 2.79
CA HIS A 500 12.00 8.69 3.21
C HIS A 500 11.13 9.20 4.37
N ILE A 501 9.93 9.71 4.04
CA ILE A 501 8.99 10.27 5.02
C ILE A 501 8.35 9.15 5.86
N ARG A 502 7.91 8.06 5.20
CA ARG A 502 7.34 6.87 5.86
C ARG A 502 7.40 5.65 4.93
N ALA A 503 7.06 4.47 5.45
CA ALA A 503 6.88 3.27 4.63
C ALA A 503 5.98 3.54 3.41
N LYS A 504 6.47 3.23 2.21
CA LYS A 504 5.79 3.48 0.92
C LYS A 504 5.51 4.98 0.62
N SER A 505 6.26 5.90 1.23
CA SER A 505 6.26 7.33 0.94
C SER A 505 7.70 7.88 0.90
N TYR A 506 8.28 7.98 -0.29
CA TYR A 506 9.67 8.41 -0.49
C TYR A 506 9.89 9.14 -1.83
N HIS A 507 10.99 9.88 -1.90
CA HIS A 507 11.48 10.65 -3.03
C HIS A 507 12.99 10.40 -3.16
N TYR A 508 13.54 10.37 -4.37
CA TYR A 508 14.98 10.28 -4.59
C TYR A 508 15.41 11.03 -5.86
N VAL A 509 16.64 11.53 -5.82
CA VAL A 509 17.26 12.36 -6.87
C VAL A 509 18.34 11.54 -7.57
N LEU A 510 18.44 11.67 -8.89
CA LEU A 510 19.40 10.98 -9.73
C LEU A 510 20.50 11.94 -10.23
N ALA A 511 21.64 11.41 -10.68
CA ALA A 511 22.80 12.20 -11.10
C ALA A 511 22.54 13.09 -12.33
N ASP A 512 21.57 12.72 -13.18
CA ASP A 512 21.06 13.58 -14.27
C ASP A 512 20.08 14.68 -13.80
N LYS A 513 19.94 14.85 -12.47
CA LYS A 513 18.98 15.75 -11.79
C LYS A 513 17.51 15.39 -12.03
N SER A 514 17.20 14.24 -12.63
CA SER A 514 15.83 13.71 -12.64
C SER A 514 15.45 13.21 -11.25
N THR A 515 14.14 13.16 -10.96
CA THR A 515 13.64 12.74 -9.65
C THR A 515 12.57 11.67 -9.77
N GLN A 516 12.52 10.78 -8.79
CA GLN A 516 11.62 9.63 -8.75
C GLN A 516 10.98 9.50 -7.38
N SER A 517 9.69 9.17 -7.36
CA SER A 517 8.88 9.33 -6.15
C SER A 517 7.74 8.32 -6.04
N LYS A 518 7.37 7.95 -4.80
CA LYS A 518 6.34 6.95 -4.51
C LYS A 518 5.51 7.38 -3.32
N HIS A 519 4.19 7.43 -3.48
CA HIS A 519 3.29 8.16 -2.56
C HIS A 519 2.04 7.35 -2.18
N LYS A 520 2.13 6.45 -1.19
CA LYS A 520 0.94 5.76 -0.71
C LYS A 520 0.03 6.73 0.06
N GLY A 521 -1.11 7.08 -0.56
CA GLY A 521 -2.18 7.87 0.04
C GLY A 521 -1.99 9.39 -0.04
N VAL A 522 -1.14 9.88 -0.94
CA VAL A 522 -0.97 11.32 -1.23
C VAL A 522 -1.03 11.53 -2.75
N SER A 523 -1.58 12.65 -3.21
CA SER A 523 -1.68 12.94 -4.65
C SER A 523 -0.30 13.22 -5.27
N LYS A 524 -0.14 12.93 -6.57
CA LYS A 524 1.10 13.23 -7.31
C LYS A 524 1.43 14.74 -7.26
N LYS A 525 0.39 15.59 -7.30
CA LYS A 525 0.50 17.05 -7.21
C LYS A 525 1.12 17.50 -5.87
N GLY A 526 0.48 17.15 -4.74
CA GLY A 526 0.91 17.63 -3.42
C GLY A 526 2.32 17.16 -3.02
N MET A 527 2.78 16.03 -3.57
CA MET A 527 4.16 15.57 -3.36
C MET A 527 5.19 16.21 -4.30
N SER A 528 4.80 16.63 -5.51
CA SER A 528 5.65 17.51 -6.33
C SER A 528 5.84 18.85 -5.63
N GLU A 529 4.75 19.42 -5.09
CA GLU A 529 4.76 20.68 -4.35
C GLU A 529 5.59 20.60 -3.06
N MET A 530 5.52 19.48 -2.31
CA MET A 530 6.40 19.23 -1.15
C MET A 530 7.88 18.99 -1.50
N ALA A 531 8.20 18.59 -2.74
CA ALA A 531 9.58 18.40 -3.18
C ALA A 531 10.22 19.71 -3.68
N THR A 532 9.44 20.60 -4.30
CA THR A 532 9.92 21.91 -4.78
C THR A 532 9.87 23.00 -3.73
N ASN A 533 8.93 22.94 -2.78
CA ASN A 533 8.91 23.86 -1.64
C ASN A 533 9.97 23.45 -0.61
N SER A 534 10.36 24.40 0.26
CA SER A 534 11.53 24.34 1.15
C SER A 534 11.57 23.20 2.19
N TYR A 535 10.65 22.24 2.15
CA TYR A 535 10.59 21.10 3.06
C TYR A 535 11.77 20.13 2.90
N MET A 536 12.16 19.79 1.66
CA MET A 536 13.33 18.92 1.43
C MET A 536 14.65 19.66 1.74
N PRO A 537 14.90 20.90 1.27
CA PRO A 537 16.07 21.67 1.70
C PRO A 537 16.15 21.94 3.21
N ALA A 538 15.03 21.98 3.94
CA ALA A 538 15.03 22.09 5.40
C ALA A 538 15.55 20.82 6.11
N LEU A 539 15.59 19.66 5.42
CA LEU A 539 16.24 18.44 5.89
C LEU A 539 17.76 18.46 5.65
N GLU A 540 18.25 19.29 4.73
CA GLU A 540 19.68 19.56 4.54
C GLU A 540 20.19 20.68 5.48
N GLY A 541 19.50 21.81 5.48
CA GLY A 541 20.01 23.11 5.96
C GLY A 541 19.88 23.40 7.45
N SER A 542 19.94 22.40 8.34
CA SER A 542 19.83 22.66 9.79
C SER A 542 20.61 21.70 10.72
N LEU A 543 21.94 21.64 10.58
CA LEU A 543 22.83 21.32 11.72
C LEU A 543 24.32 21.70 11.56
N LEU A 544 24.73 22.36 10.47
CA LEU A 544 26.11 22.80 10.24
C LEU A 544 26.13 24.27 9.76
N ASP A 545 27.08 25.03 10.32
CA ASP A 545 27.74 26.23 9.78
C ASP A 545 26.88 27.44 9.35
N ASP A 546 26.47 28.31 10.29
CA ASP A 546 27.10 29.65 10.51
C ASP A 546 26.34 30.57 11.52
N PRO A 547 27.00 31.58 12.15
CA PRO A 547 26.38 32.49 13.12
C PRO A 547 25.96 33.85 12.54
N ILE A 548 24.71 34.27 12.78
CA ILE A 548 24.19 35.59 12.35
C ILE A 548 24.28 36.63 13.47
N ASN A 549 24.90 37.79 13.16
CA ASN A 549 25.06 38.94 14.06
C ASN A 549 23.72 39.68 14.30
N ARG A 550 23.55 40.32 15.47
CA ARG A 550 22.26 40.86 15.96
C ARG A 550 22.23 42.37 16.22
N SER A 551 23.28 43.12 15.90
CA SER A 551 23.47 44.51 16.33
C SER A 551 22.68 45.59 15.55
N SER A 552 21.66 45.23 14.76
CA SER A 552 21.04 46.15 13.79
C SER A 552 19.55 45.91 13.50
N MET A 553 18.76 45.46 14.48
CA MET A 553 17.30 45.26 14.33
C MET A 553 16.50 46.17 15.28
N THR A 554 15.35 46.61 14.82
CA THR A 554 14.47 47.58 15.50
C THR A 554 13.36 46.91 16.32
N GLU A 555 12.73 47.66 17.23
CA GLU A 555 11.76 47.09 18.19
C GLU A 555 10.50 46.54 17.51
N GLN A 556 10.09 47.11 16.37
CA GLN A 556 8.96 46.57 15.59
C GLN A 556 9.30 45.21 14.99
N GLU A 557 10.52 45.03 14.49
CA GLU A 557 11.01 43.73 13.99
C GLU A 557 11.14 42.71 15.11
N ALA A 558 11.39 43.13 16.36
CA ALA A 558 11.39 42.26 17.54
C ALA A 558 9.97 41.75 17.91
N ARG A 559 8.92 42.52 17.61
CA ARG A 559 7.51 42.14 17.83
C ARG A 559 6.90 41.38 16.65
N ASP A 560 7.30 41.68 15.43
CA ASP A 560 7.06 40.77 14.29
C ASP A 560 7.83 39.46 14.46
N LEU A 561 8.98 39.50 15.14
CA LEU A 561 9.70 38.34 15.69
C LEU A 561 8.94 37.65 16.85
N ALA A 562 7.68 38.02 17.05
CA ALA A 562 6.72 37.44 17.96
C ALA A 562 5.30 37.32 17.32
N MET A 563 5.11 36.55 16.22
CA MET A 563 3.73 36.19 15.74
C MET A 563 3.36 34.74 15.33
N ARG A 564 3.90 34.15 14.24
CA ARG A 564 3.20 33.09 13.47
C ARG A 564 3.30 31.61 13.93
N THR A 565 4.50 31.04 14.08
CA THR A 565 4.72 29.60 14.36
C THR A 565 4.67 29.22 15.85
N LYS A 566 3.45 29.18 16.41
CA LYS A 566 3.08 28.28 17.54
C LYS A 566 2.58 26.91 17.02
N ALA A 567 2.87 26.61 15.76
CA ALA A 567 2.50 25.40 15.03
C ALA A 567 3.72 24.85 14.30
N ASP A 568 3.83 23.52 14.25
CA ASP A 568 4.88 22.81 13.54
C ASP A 568 4.67 22.84 11.99
N PRO A 569 5.73 22.95 11.17
CA PRO A 569 5.60 22.97 9.71
C PRO A 569 4.91 21.74 9.09
N MET A 570 5.08 20.54 9.65
CA MET A 570 4.38 19.34 9.16
C MET A 570 2.87 19.41 9.42
N THR A 571 2.48 19.98 10.55
CA THR A 571 1.09 20.23 10.96
C THR A 571 0.42 21.26 10.04
N LEU A 572 1.14 22.32 9.66
CA LEU A 572 0.67 23.30 8.67
C LEU A 572 0.51 22.68 7.27
N VAL A 573 1.50 21.91 6.80
CA VAL A 573 1.42 21.22 5.49
C VAL A 573 0.24 20.25 5.43
N TYR A 574 -0.03 19.48 6.49
CA TYR A 574 -1.21 18.61 6.55
C TYR A 574 -2.52 19.41 6.60
N ARG A 575 -2.60 20.47 7.41
CA ARG A 575 -3.79 21.33 7.54
C ARG A 575 -4.16 22.00 6.21
N ASP A 576 -3.21 22.62 5.53
CA ASP A 576 -3.47 23.36 4.29
C ASP A 576 -3.78 22.43 3.10
N CYS A 577 -3.30 21.18 3.14
CA CYS A 577 -3.68 20.12 2.19
C CYS A 577 -5.07 19.51 2.47
N LEU A 578 -5.66 19.71 3.66
CA LEU A 578 -6.93 19.08 4.06
C LEU A 578 -8.14 20.04 4.07
N PHE A 579 -7.93 21.35 4.19
CA PHE A 579 -9.03 22.31 4.48
C PHE A 579 -9.31 23.38 3.41
N ARG A 580 -8.85 23.20 2.16
CA ARG A 580 -9.44 23.93 1.02
C ARG A 580 -10.77 23.27 0.61
N LYS A 581 -11.83 24.06 0.45
CA LYS A 581 -13.24 23.62 0.36
C LYS A 581 -13.62 22.96 -0.99
N GLU A 582 -13.03 21.84 -1.35
CA GLU A 582 -13.49 20.97 -2.45
C GLU A 582 -13.61 19.51 -1.98
N VAL A 583 -14.57 18.75 -2.54
CA VAL A 583 -15.08 17.53 -1.92
C VAL A 583 -14.11 16.35 -2.06
N PHE A 584 -13.44 15.99 -0.96
CA PHE A 584 -12.67 14.75 -0.86
C PHE A 584 -13.52 13.60 -0.34
N HIS A 585 -13.79 12.59 -1.17
CA HIS A 585 -14.36 11.32 -0.71
C HIS A 585 -13.33 10.50 0.08
N ALA A 586 -13.19 10.82 1.36
CA ALA A 586 -12.36 10.10 2.33
C ALA A 586 -12.89 8.68 2.59
N LYS A 587 -12.53 7.73 1.71
CA LYS A 587 -12.69 6.31 1.99
C LYS A 587 -11.70 5.95 3.11
N ASN A 588 -12.18 5.66 4.32
CA ASN A 588 -11.37 5.48 5.52
C ASN A 588 -10.10 4.62 5.28
N VAL A 589 -8.93 5.26 5.30
CA VAL A 589 -7.61 4.61 5.30
C VAL A 589 -6.96 4.88 6.66
N ASN A 590 -7.17 3.95 7.57
CA ASN A 590 -6.49 3.70 8.85
C ASN A 590 -5.45 4.78 9.26
N GLY A 591 -5.85 5.64 10.21
CA GLY A 591 -5.08 6.80 10.63
C GLY A 591 -3.77 6.53 11.37
N ILE A 592 -3.05 7.63 11.59
CA ILE A 592 -1.84 7.80 12.43
C ILE A 592 -0.62 6.96 12.00
N THR A 593 0.48 7.65 11.70
CA THR A 593 1.79 7.05 11.40
C THR A 593 2.51 6.60 12.67
N THR A 594 2.91 5.33 12.73
CA THR A 594 3.77 4.78 13.78
C THR A 594 5.20 4.63 13.25
N LEU A 595 6.16 5.26 13.93
CA LEU A 595 7.59 5.10 13.65
C LEU A 595 8.09 3.73 14.14
N PRO A 596 9.18 3.19 13.58
CA PRO A 596 9.83 1.99 14.13
C PRO A 596 10.36 2.21 15.55
N TYR A 597 10.35 1.13 16.33
CA TYR A 597 11.00 1.02 17.64
C TYR A 597 12.53 1.21 17.52
N ASN A 598 13.21 1.68 18.58
CA ASN A 598 14.67 1.95 18.72
C ASN A 598 15.25 3.33 18.29
N HIS A 599 14.48 4.38 17.98
CA HIS A 599 15.06 5.67 17.55
C HIS A 599 15.59 6.59 18.69
N TRP A 600 16.36 6.05 19.64
CA TRP A 600 16.89 6.77 20.83
C TRP A 600 18.43 6.83 20.93
N HIS A 601 19.15 6.57 19.84
CA HIS A 601 20.62 6.55 19.80
C HIS A 601 21.22 7.61 18.86
N ASN A 602 20.85 8.89 19.09
CA ASN A 602 21.49 10.02 18.43
C ASN A 602 22.98 10.13 18.84
N MET A 603 23.86 10.49 17.90
CA MET A 603 25.30 10.65 18.11
C MET A 603 25.63 11.65 19.22
N ILE A 604 24.84 12.73 19.32
CA ILE A 604 24.99 13.78 20.34
C ILE A 604 24.93 13.19 21.76
N TYR A 605 23.96 12.31 22.03
CA TYR A 605 23.83 11.61 23.30
C TYR A 605 25.01 10.65 23.53
N LYS A 606 25.38 9.85 22.51
CA LYS A 606 26.52 8.91 22.62
C LYS A 606 27.84 9.62 22.96
N ASN A 607 28.08 10.81 22.41
CA ASN A 607 29.25 11.62 22.74
C ASN A 607 29.18 12.14 24.19
N MET A 608 28.04 12.71 24.63
CA MET A 608 27.87 13.18 26.02
C MET A 608 28.09 12.07 27.07
N ILE A 609 27.68 10.83 26.80
CA ILE A 609 27.97 9.69 27.69
C ILE A 609 29.47 9.34 27.66
N LYS A 610 30.10 9.37 26.48
CA LYS A 610 31.54 9.11 26.30
C LYS A 610 32.41 10.14 27.05
N ASP A 611 31.93 11.38 27.14
CA ASP A 611 32.55 12.49 27.87
C ASP A 611 32.16 12.51 29.38
N GLY A 612 31.58 11.42 29.89
CA GLY A 612 31.34 11.20 31.32
C GLY A 612 30.06 11.83 31.90
N ILE A 613 29.18 12.42 31.08
CA ILE A 613 27.92 13.01 31.55
C ILE A 613 26.91 11.88 31.85
N SER A 614 26.30 11.92 33.04
CA SER A 614 25.27 10.93 33.41
C SER A 614 24.07 10.94 32.45
N HIS A 615 23.50 9.76 32.16
CA HIS A 615 22.42 9.57 31.19
C HIS A 615 21.28 10.59 31.32
N LYS A 616 20.80 10.83 32.55
CA LYS A 616 19.69 11.74 32.88
C LYS A 616 19.98 13.23 32.62
N GLU A 617 21.26 13.61 32.55
CA GLU A 617 21.70 14.99 32.31
C GLU A 617 22.11 15.21 30.84
N ALA A 618 22.68 14.20 30.18
CA ALA A 618 22.91 14.20 28.74
C ALA A 618 21.58 14.34 27.96
N GLU A 619 20.55 13.59 28.40
CA GLU A 619 19.19 13.64 27.85
C GLU A 619 18.58 15.06 27.97
N LYS A 620 18.63 15.67 29.16
CA LYS A 620 18.17 17.06 29.38
C LYS A 620 18.86 18.10 28.50
N ARG A 621 20.15 17.91 28.18
CA ARG A 621 20.94 18.86 27.39
C ARG A 621 20.63 18.75 25.90
N ALA A 622 20.47 17.53 25.38
CA ALA A 622 20.03 17.30 24.00
C ALA A 622 18.65 17.91 23.68
N ILE A 623 17.79 18.09 24.69
CA ILE A 623 16.42 18.62 24.56
C ILE A 623 16.36 20.16 24.42
N ARG A 624 17.40 20.92 24.79
CA ARG A 624 17.29 22.36 25.09
C ARG A 624 17.66 23.36 23.98
N ALA A 625 18.03 22.93 22.77
CA ALA A 625 18.44 23.84 21.69
C ALA A 625 17.26 24.29 20.79
N LYS A 626 17.04 25.61 20.64
CA LYS A 626 16.15 26.23 19.62
C LYS A 626 16.70 27.58 19.12
N LEU A 627 16.37 27.92 17.88
CA LEU A 627 16.76 29.14 17.14
C LEU A 627 15.66 30.24 17.17
N PRO A 628 15.90 31.47 16.67
CA PRO A 628 15.22 32.68 17.16
C PRO A 628 13.76 32.85 16.76
N ALA A 629 13.09 33.72 17.50
CA ALA A 629 11.70 33.52 17.89
C ALA A 629 10.63 33.66 16.80
N LYS A 630 10.94 34.02 15.53
CA LYS A 630 10.30 35.14 14.76
C LYS A 630 8.76 35.16 14.51
N TYR A 631 7.98 34.66 15.47
CA TYR A 631 6.97 33.64 15.21
C TYR A 631 6.03 33.25 16.40
N GLN A 632 5.80 34.02 17.48
CA GLN A 632 4.70 33.78 18.47
C GLN A 632 4.34 35.07 19.24
N ASN A 633 3.11 35.62 19.36
CA ASN A 633 1.71 35.22 19.06
C ASN A 633 0.72 36.36 19.46
N GLU A 634 -0.46 36.58 18.81
CA GLU A 634 -1.61 37.24 19.51
C GLU A 634 -3.04 37.05 18.92
N CYS A 635 -3.92 36.41 19.70
CA CYS A 635 -5.29 36.83 20.06
C CYS A 635 -5.97 35.73 20.90
N THR A 636 -6.79 36.11 21.89
CA THR A 636 -7.40 35.21 22.90
C THR A 636 -8.80 35.68 23.29
N PHE A 637 -9.65 34.77 23.80
CA PHE A 637 -10.65 35.06 24.85
C PHE A 637 -11.06 33.77 25.58
N HIS A 638 -11.79 33.88 26.69
CA HIS A 638 -11.85 32.88 27.77
C HIS A 638 -13.15 32.06 27.85
N ILE A 639 -13.05 30.89 28.50
CA ILE A 639 -14.15 30.20 29.20
C ILE A 639 -13.68 29.94 30.65
N VAL A 640 -14.61 29.91 31.61
CA VAL A 640 -14.35 29.80 33.06
C VAL A 640 -14.54 28.34 33.55
N SER A 641 -13.85 28.00 34.64
CA SER A 641 -13.67 26.67 35.26
C SER A 641 -14.86 26.13 36.06
N ASP A 642 -15.17 24.82 35.90
CA ASP A 642 -14.99 23.70 36.87
C ASP A 642 -15.39 23.85 38.36
N PRO A 643 -15.49 22.77 39.20
CA PRO A 643 -15.50 21.31 38.92
C PRO A 643 -16.52 20.48 39.79
N LEU A 644 -16.36 19.13 39.79
CA LEU A 644 -16.62 18.13 40.87
C LEU A 644 -17.80 17.12 40.75
N GLY A 645 -17.48 15.87 41.07
CA GLY A 645 -18.34 14.84 41.70
C GLY A 645 -17.66 14.37 43.01
N PRO A 646 -17.84 13.12 43.52
CA PRO A 646 -18.71 12.01 43.08
C PRO A 646 -19.64 11.48 44.20
N GLY A 647 -20.51 10.49 43.93
CA GLY A 647 -21.23 9.77 45.00
C GLY A 647 -22.33 8.80 44.53
N SER A 648 -22.47 7.67 45.22
CA SER A 648 -23.40 6.57 44.93
C SER A 648 -24.81 6.78 45.52
N LEU A 649 -25.85 6.31 44.82
CA LEU A 649 -27.07 5.76 45.43
C LEU A 649 -27.87 4.92 44.42
N ASP A 650 -28.30 3.72 44.81
CA ASP A 650 -29.32 2.93 44.11
C ASP A 650 -30.72 3.46 44.44
N LEU A 651 -31.67 3.33 43.51
CA LEU A 651 -33.07 2.99 43.80
C LEU A 651 -33.86 2.65 42.52
N ASN A 652 -34.74 1.65 42.62
CA ASN A 652 -35.73 1.36 41.57
C ASN A 652 -36.93 2.30 41.70
N ALA A 653 -37.41 2.84 40.58
CA ALA A 653 -38.78 3.32 40.44
C ALA A 653 -39.28 3.07 39.01
N THR A 654 -40.42 2.39 38.88
CA THR A 654 -41.14 2.25 37.61
C THR A 654 -42.29 3.24 37.62
N GLU A 655 -42.41 4.09 36.60
CA GLU A 655 -43.68 4.77 36.33
C GLU A 655 -43.89 5.03 34.84
N ILE A 656 -45.16 5.11 34.46
CA ILE A 656 -45.69 5.30 33.10
C ILE A 656 -46.24 6.75 33.04
N ILE A 657 -46.98 7.13 31.98
CA ILE A 657 -47.70 8.43 31.79
C ILE A 657 -46.79 9.53 31.24
N GLU A 658 -47.13 10.25 30.15
CA GLU A 658 -48.23 10.10 29.17
C GLU A 658 -47.81 10.69 27.81
N ALA A 659 -48.57 10.40 26.75
CA ALA A 659 -48.48 11.16 25.50
C ALA A 659 -49.24 12.49 25.64
N LYS A 660 -48.68 13.58 25.09
CA LYS A 660 -49.48 14.77 24.74
C LYS A 660 -49.26 15.13 23.28
N GLU A 661 -50.37 15.48 22.66
CA GLU A 661 -50.56 15.65 21.23
C GLU A 661 -50.82 17.13 20.92
N LEU A 662 -50.53 17.55 19.66
CA LEU A 662 -51.13 18.71 18.98
C LEU A 662 -50.71 20.14 19.45
N PRO A 663 -50.86 21.21 18.61
CA PRO A 663 -50.68 21.22 17.14
C PRO A 663 -50.22 22.57 16.48
N TRP A 664 -50.05 22.50 15.13
CA TRP A 664 -50.29 23.52 14.08
C TRP A 664 -49.47 24.85 14.01
N LEU A 665 -48.93 25.08 12.80
CA LEU A 665 -48.67 26.36 12.09
C LEU A 665 -47.59 27.30 12.68
N ASP A 666 -46.83 28.06 11.86
CA ASP A 666 -46.81 28.17 10.39
C ASP A 666 -45.63 27.41 9.72
#